data_AF-A0A9R0DWJ9-F1
#
_entry.id   AF-A0A9R0DWJ9-F1
#
_cell.length_a   1.000
_cell.length_b   1.000
_cell.length_c   1.000
_cell.angle_alpha   90.00
_cell.angle_beta   90.00
_cell.angle_gamma   90.00
#
_symmetry.space_group_name_H-M   'P 1'
#
loop_
_entity.id
_entity.type
_entity.pdbx_description
1 polymer ?
#
loop_
_entity_poly.entity_id
_entity_poly.type
_entity_poly.pdbx_seq_one_letter_code
_entity_poly.pdbx_strand_id
1 'polypeptide(L)'
;MSTPPPQQPRRSSGENKKAPPASSVVTRNGARKAKIQTRAMSAGAKPSASVIAAKRKAQQKKKHNFVIELRDHYQIAMDSKTKVKGGTGLVTEPRMAEHRCLWDDQYPECPERLTSVIERCHELNLIEQCKQFPPRAATKEELCVLHAPSVYDMMETTHQNNDLQYLEEISAKYDAIYIHPSTHELALLSAGSTIDLVDRIVSGEVQNGAALVRPPGHHAMRDEPCGYCFYNNVAVAARHAIDKRGLKRILIVDWDVHHGQATQQMFYNDPRVVYFSIHRYEHGAFWPNLRQSNFNYVGSGLGKGHNFNVPLNKTGMKDADYLAIWHQLLLPMALEFGPELVIVSAGFDSAIGDEKGEMELTPACYAHLTQALVGVCPRVCVVLEGGYCVTSLAEGAALTLRTLLGHSPPVLEDLTEPTDEIKETILNCIYAQKPYWNCYNFQQTYSTSGPPNVCDEAKEKHTVTVKWEGDETRPDTFATRNCYPVQDDGFKKRIAERLNHLRLVTDLSTPHHAVGYIYDQAMLKHKNICEPGHVECPERIMRIHERHRDFGLLDRVHQLTARQATDQEILAVHTETHLNRLKELSSTSLRSLHIQKNAYDSVYFHPDSLESAAVATGCVLQMVDSVLTFECGSGVCVVRPPGHHADEEIPSGFCLLNNAAAAAKYAIDNHGLNRVLILDWDVHHGNGTQRITYHDNRILYMSIHRYDNGLFFPHSKDANYTAVGAGKGEGYNVNVPWNARGMGDVEYMTAFTQVILPIAYAYNPQLVIVSAGFDACVGDPLGGCKVTPECYGRMTQLLRGLAGGRVVLCLEGGYNITSISYCMAMCTKALLGDPIYYHYDPKTPCSWSAIDSIRDVIDTHKKYWKCLKFHVALPADNVLEPPLPSRGLVMDQDLEISSCNEDMHNLSAKSSASNLETSLEASMGNLNIGKKCSDGIHCGTDDEDEQPKPSRSTDNPDAAGTSTDKKLTEGVPTSPGKRPLEEPTKPEKKPTLVDYLAENMQSILEGEMFAVVPLSWCPHLDSLYTLPEEVKFEQGVKCVDCDHTEENWVCLHCYITACARSVNGHMQAHFTATGHALVLSLVDLSVWCNVCDAYVDNSLLYDAKNNAHRCKFGEDMPWCYKTDIHMQ
;
A
#
# COMPACT_ATOMS: atom_id res chain seq x y z
N MET A 1 26.54 1.59 -51.26
CA MET A 1 26.36 2.97 -51.76
C MET A 1 25.57 3.73 -50.70
N SER A 2 26.03 4.82 -50.08
CA SER A 2 27.32 5.50 -50.25
C SER A 2 27.73 6.26 -48.98
N THR A 3 28.99 6.13 -48.56
CA THR A 3 29.74 7.16 -47.81
C THR A 3 30.10 8.32 -48.77
N PRO A 4 30.41 9.58 -48.35
CA PRO A 4 31.62 9.92 -47.57
C PRO A 4 31.45 11.21 -46.66
N PRO A 5 32.51 11.90 -46.17
CA PRO A 5 33.41 11.42 -45.10
C PRO A 5 33.73 12.56 -44.04
N PRO A 6 34.94 12.79 -43.44
CA PRO A 6 35.01 13.06 -41.98
C PRO A 6 35.86 14.29 -41.56
N GLN A 7 36.13 14.43 -40.25
CA GLN A 7 37.38 15.05 -39.77
C GLN A 7 37.99 14.26 -38.59
N GLN A 8 39.32 14.17 -38.59
CA GLN A 8 40.20 13.67 -37.53
C GLN A 8 41.37 14.69 -37.36
N PRO A 9 42.52 14.38 -36.74
CA PRO A 9 42.74 14.40 -35.30
C PRO A 9 43.93 15.31 -34.90
N ARG A 10 44.18 15.50 -33.60
CA ARG A 10 45.54 15.83 -33.08
C ARG A 10 45.87 15.07 -31.79
N ARG A 11 47.16 14.80 -31.60
CA ARG A 11 47.81 14.07 -30.50
C ARG A 11 49.19 14.71 -30.24
N SER A 12 49.81 14.41 -29.09
CA SER A 12 51.23 14.70 -28.72
C SER A 12 51.62 16.20 -28.57
N SER A 13 52.56 16.61 -27.69
CA SER A 13 53.30 15.91 -26.61
C SER A 13 54.13 16.87 -25.73
N GLY A 14 54.30 16.53 -24.44
CA GLY A 14 55.43 16.97 -23.58
C GLY A 14 55.38 18.42 -23.04
N GLU A 15 56.06 18.77 -21.95
CA GLU A 15 56.86 17.98 -21.00
C GLU A 15 57.10 18.76 -19.67
N ASN A 16 57.43 18.06 -18.56
CA ASN A 16 58.29 18.51 -17.42
C ASN A 16 58.10 19.93 -16.79
N LYS A 17 57.84 20.14 -15.48
CA LYS A 17 58.69 19.76 -14.31
C LYS A 17 58.21 20.39 -12.96
N LYS A 18 58.62 19.77 -11.85
CA LYS A 18 58.85 20.29 -10.46
C LYS A 18 57.66 20.64 -9.53
N ALA A 19 57.79 20.11 -8.30
CA ALA A 19 57.28 20.62 -7.01
C ALA A 19 58.50 20.83 -6.07
N PRO A 20 58.36 21.03 -4.74
CA PRO A 20 57.45 21.89 -3.95
C PRO A 20 58.25 23.10 -3.38
N PRO A 21 57.83 23.77 -2.27
CA PRO A 21 58.23 23.31 -0.93
C PRO A 21 57.17 23.55 0.18
N ALA A 22 57.54 23.36 1.45
CA ALA A 22 56.64 23.42 2.60
C ALA A 22 57.12 24.37 3.72
N SER A 23 56.18 24.68 4.64
CA SER A 23 56.39 25.19 6.01
C SER A 23 56.91 26.62 6.21
N SER A 24 56.30 27.34 7.15
CA SER A 24 57.04 28.03 8.21
C SER A 24 56.18 28.09 9.48
N VAL A 25 56.83 28.19 10.65
CA VAL A 25 56.19 28.18 11.96
C VAL A 25 56.60 29.42 12.72
N VAL A 26 55.65 30.11 13.36
CA VAL A 26 55.90 31.06 14.45
C VAL A 26 55.03 30.66 15.63
N THR A 27 55.54 30.80 16.85
CA THR A 27 54.86 30.34 18.07
C THR A 27 55.03 31.31 19.23
N ARG A 28 54.12 31.20 20.22
CA ARG A 28 54.31 31.62 21.62
C ARG A 28 54.33 33.16 21.84
N ASN A 29 54.12 33.68 23.06
CA ASN A 29 53.93 33.03 24.37
C ASN A 29 53.06 33.85 25.33
N GLY A 30 52.44 33.20 26.32
CA GLY A 30 51.82 33.86 27.48
C GLY A 30 51.46 32.84 28.56
N ALA A 31 52.25 32.74 29.65
CA ALA A 31 52.11 31.67 30.64
C ALA A 31 52.80 31.99 32.00
N ARG A 32 52.47 31.20 33.04
CA ARG A 32 52.93 31.22 34.47
C ARG A 32 52.12 32.14 35.39
N LYS A 33 51.88 31.87 36.68
CA LYS A 33 52.17 30.77 37.66
C LYS A 33 51.00 30.81 38.70
N ALA A 34 50.40 29.75 39.27
CA ALA A 34 50.83 28.49 39.90
C ALA A 34 50.90 28.52 41.46
N LYS A 35 50.12 27.61 42.09
CA LYS A 35 50.10 27.13 43.51
C LYS A 35 49.60 28.04 44.66
N ILE A 36 48.67 27.47 45.45
CA ILE A 36 48.64 27.39 46.92
C ILE A 36 48.11 25.97 47.30
N GLN A 37 48.42 25.45 48.49
CA GLN A 37 47.83 24.24 49.08
C GLN A 37 47.27 24.55 50.48
N THR A 38 46.16 23.92 50.91
CA THR A 38 46.10 23.02 52.09
C THR A 38 44.72 22.37 52.33
N ARG A 39 44.75 21.14 52.87
CA ARG A 39 43.69 20.31 53.51
C ARG A 39 42.63 21.13 54.31
N ALA A 40 41.37 20.71 54.54
CA ALA A 40 40.91 19.44 55.13
C ALA A 40 39.35 19.33 55.24
N MET A 41 38.87 18.21 55.82
CA MET A 41 37.55 17.98 56.46
C MET A 41 36.32 17.53 55.62
N SER A 42 36.13 16.20 55.62
CA SER A 42 34.86 15.45 55.83
C SER A 42 33.55 15.80 55.09
N ALA A 43 33.17 14.88 54.19
CA ALA A 43 31.91 14.11 54.14
C ALA A 43 30.53 14.79 54.32
N GLY A 44 29.53 14.33 53.54
CA GLY A 44 28.18 14.15 54.14
C GLY A 44 26.90 14.42 53.36
N ALA A 45 26.86 14.57 52.02
CA ALA A 45 25.59 14.60 51.30
C ALA A 45 25.68 14.10 49.84
N LYS A 46 25.16 12.90 49.56
CA LYS A 46 24.70 12.55 48.20
C LYS A 46 23.27 13.10 48.06
N PRO A 47 22.90 13.78 46.95
CA PRO A 47 21.51 14.17 46.72
C PRO A 47 20.62 12.93 46.70
N SER A 48 19.45 13.02 47.33
CA SER A 48 18.58 11.87 47.56
C SER A 48 18.12 11.22 46.25
N ALA A 49 17.84 9.91 46.31
CA ALA A 49 17.28 9.17 45.19
C ALA A 49 15.99 9.82 44.66
N SER A 50 15.19 10.45 45.53
CA SER A 50 13.99 11.21 45.14
C SER A 50 14.29 12.44 44.27
N VAL A 51 15.36 13.20 44.53
CA VAL A 51 15.74 14.36 43.71
C VAL A 51 16.35 13.93 42.37
N ILE A 52 17.13 12.84 42.36
CA ILE A 52 17.68 12.27 41.11
C ILE A 52 16.54 11.66 40.27
N ALA A 53 15.61 10.94 40.89
CA ALA A 53 14.41 10.41 40.24
C ALA A 53 13.51 11.53 39.72
N ALA A 54 13.31 12.63 40.46
CA ALA A 54 12.55 13.79 39.99
C ALA A 54 13.20 14.44 38.75
N LYS A 55 14.54 14.62 38.75
CA LYS A 55 15.26 15.10 37.54
C LYS A 55 15.15 14.11 36.37
N ARG A 56 15.25 12.80 36.60
CA ARG A 56 15.03 11.79 35.55
C ARG A 56 13.59 11.81 35.03
N LYS A 57 12.57 11.92 35.88
CA LYS A 57 11.15 12.04 35.49
C LYS A 57 10.88 13.34 34.72
N ALA A 58 11.54 14.44 35.07
CA ALA A 58 11.47 15.70 34.33
C ALA A 58 12.17 15.62 32.95
N GLN A 59 13.32 14.94 32.86
CA GLN A 59 14.00 14.69 31.59
C GLN A 59 13.25 13.68 30.71
N GLN A 60 12.62 12.66 31.29
CA GLN A 60 11.71 11.76 30.58
C GLN A 60 10.44 12.48 30.12
N LYS A 61 9.85 13.38 30.93
CA LYS A 61 8.77 14.26 30.46
C LYS A 61 9.22 15.16 29.31
N LYS A 62 10.43 15.74 29.33
CA LYS A 62 10.97 16.49 28.18
C LYS A 62 11.31 15.62 26.96
N LYS A 63 11.53 14.31 27.12
CA LYS A 63 11.59 13.33 26.00
C LYS A 63 10.21 12.74 25.60
N HIS A 64 9.16 13.04 26.36
CA HIS A 64 7.76 12.82 26.02
C HIS A 64 7.01 14.16 25.79
N ASN A 65 7.75 15.21 25.41
CA ASN A 65 7.16 16.15 24.47
C ASN A 65 6.86 15.35 23.21
N PHE A 66 5.60 15.32 22.80
CA PHE A 66 5.16 14.59 21.62
C PHE A 66 5.94 15.08 20.39
N VAL A 67 6.77 14.21 19.83
CA VAL A 67 7.03 14.25 18.39
C VAL A 67 5.80 13.64 17.73
N ILE A 68 4.77 14.47 17.54
CA ILE A 68 3.84 14.22 16.45
C ILE A 68 4.67 14.51 15.19
N GLU A 69 5.21 13.45 14.59
CA GLU A 69 5.47 13.50 13.16
C GLU A 69 4.11 13.73 12.51
N LEU A 70 3.88 14.96 12.05
CA LEU A 70 2.64 15.38 11.43
C LEU A 70 2.65 14.82 9.99
N ARG A 71 2.47 13.51 9.93
CA ARG A 71 2.64 12.69 8.74
C ARG A 71 1.52 12.99 7.76
N ASP A 72 1.82 13.78 6.74
CA ASP A 72 0.91 14.02 5.63
C ASP A 72 0.49 12.67 5.01
N HIS A 73 -0.81 12.40 5.06
CA HIS A 73 -1.42 11.18 4.54
C HIS A 73 -1.33 11.07 3.02
N TYR A 74 -0.98 12.15 2.32
CA TYR A 74 -0.79 12.19 0.87
C TYR A 74 0.68 12.13 0.43
N GLN A 75 1.65 12.12 1.36
CA GLN A 75 3.08 12.21 1.03
C GLN A 75 3.54 11.06 0.11
N ILE A 76 3.02 9.84 0.31
CA ILE A 76 3.43 8.67 -0.48
C ILE A 76 2.90 8.81 -1.92
N ALA A 77 1.63 9.19 -2.11
CA ALA A 77 1.06 9.53 -3.40
C ALA A 77 1.81 10.68 -4.08
N MET A 78 2.22 11.72 -3.34
CA MET A 78 3.06 12.80 -3.84
C MET A 78 4.43 12.31 -4.32
N ASP A 79 5.13 11.50 -3.52
CA ASP A 79 6.43 10.91 -3.87
C ASP A 79 6.32 9.93 -5.05
N SER A 80 5.15 9.31 -5.23
CA SER A 80 4.84 8.42 -6.36
C SER A 80 4.77 9.12 -7.71
N LYS A 81 4.64 10.47 -7.74
CA LYS A 81 4.50 11.27 -8.97
C LYS A 81 5.56 10.96 -10.02
N THR A 82 6.82 10.78 -9.59
CA THR A 82 7.95 10.47 -10.49
C THR A 82 8.23 8.98 -10.65
N LYS A 83 7.46 8.11 -9.98
CA LYS A 83 7.67 6.65 -9.96
C LYS A 83 6.83 6.00 -11.05
N VAL A 84 7.40 5.84 -12.23
CA VAL A 84 6.78 5.14 -13.36
C VAL A 84 7.23 3.68 -13.43
N LYS A 85 6.46 2.84 -14.11
CA LYS A 85 6.81 1.45 -14.43
C LYS A 85 8.22 1.36 -15.04
N GLY A 86 9.12 0.66 -14.37
CA GLY A 86 10.47 0.36 -14.88
C GLY A 86 10.48 -0.82 -15.85
N GLY A 87 11.62 -1.02 -16.53
CA GLY A 87 11.82 -2.18 -17.40
C GLY A 87 12.01 -3.49 -16.62
N THR A 88 11.71 -4.61 -17.26
CA THR A 88 11.94 -5.97 -16.76
C THR A 88 13.33 -6.45 -17.15
N GLY A 89 14.12 -6.92 -16.19
CA GLY A 89 15.43 -7.54 -16.41
C GLY A 89 15.31 -9.00 -16.83
N LEU A 90 16.19 -9.46 -17.70
CA LEU A 90 16.28 -10.88 -18.09
C LEU A 90 17.74 -11.33 -18.07
N VAL A 91 18.00 -12.50 -17.47
CA VAL A 91 19.29 -13.19 -17.59
C VAL A 91 19.06 -14.63 -17.98
N THR A 92 19.85 -15.10 -18.95
CA THR A 92 19.93 -16.51 -19.35
C THR A 92 21.29 -16.79 -19.99
N GLU A 93 21.69 -18.06 -20.07
CA GLU A 93 22.96 -18.51 -20.63
C GLU A 93 22.68 -19.77 -21.47
N PRO A 94 22.70 -19.68 -22.81
CA PRO A 94 22.46 -20.84 -23.67
C PRO A 94 23.40 -22.02 -23.41
N ARG A 95 24.61 -21.79 -22.89
CA ARG A 95 25.54 -22.88 -22.51
C ARG A 95 25.05 -23.71 -21.32
N MET A 96 24.02 -23.28 -20.60
CA MET A 96 23.34 -24.12 -19.59
C MET A 96 22.67 -25.35 -20.24
N ALA A 97 22.40 -25.33 -21.55
CA ALA A 97 21.99 -26.50 -22.32
C ALA A 97 23.10 -27.56 -22.49
N GLU A 98 24.36 -27.26 -22.16
CA GLU A 98 25.43 -28.27 -22.06
C GLU A 98 25.28 -29.14 -20.80
N HIS A 99 24.54 -28.68 -19.78
CA HIS A 99 24.28 -29.47 -18.57
C HIS A 99 23.26 -30.58 -18.88
N ARG A 100 23.74 -31.83 -18.93
CA ARG A 100 22.92 -33.03 -19.13
C ARG A 100 23.53 -34.25 -18.46
N CYS A 101 22.71 -35.23 -18.12
CA CYS A 101 23.18 -36.53 -17.64
C CYS A 101 23.94 -37.25 -18.77
N LEU A 102 25.13 -37.81 -18.48
CA LEU A 102 25.98 -38.47 -19.48
C LEU A 102 25.77 -39.98 -19.60
N TRP A 103 24.93 -40.55 -18.73
CA TRP A 103 24.71 -41.98 -18.60
C TRP A 103 23.24 -42.40 -18.60
N ASP A 104 22.32 -41.42 -18.69
CA ASP A 104 20.89 -41.61 -18.83
C ASP A 104 20.31 -40.45 -19.67
N ASP A 105 20.16 -40.65 -20.98
CA ASP A 105 19.63 -39.63 -21.91
C ASP A 105 18.12 -39.36 -21.72
N GLN A 106 17.43 -40.04 -20.78
CA GLN A 106 16.02 -39.82 -20.44
C GLN A 106 15.82 -39.12 -19.09
N TYR A 107 16.90 -38.60 -18.49
CA TYR A 107 16.85 -37.98 -17.17
C TYR A 107 16.04 -36.66 -17.18
N PRO A 108 15.04 -36.46 -16.28
CA PRO A 108 14.10 -35.34 -16.38
C PRO A 108 14.73 -33.93 -16.33
N GLU A 109 15.80 -33.74 -15.57
CA GLU A 109 16.56 -32.48 -15.51
C GLU A 109 17.45 -32.35 -16.76
N CYS A 110 16.84 -32.02 -17.90
CA CYS A 110 17.44 -32.01 -19.22
C CYS A 110 17.60 -30.60 -19.85
N PRO A 111 18.46 -30.44 -20.89
CA PRO A 111 18.63 -29.19 -21.65
C PRO A 111 17.33 -28.57 -22.18
N GLU A 112 16.41 -29.41 -22.65
CA GLU A 112 15.16 -29.05 -23.30
C GLU A 112 14.29 -28.14 -22.42
N ARG A 113 14.38 -28.31 -21.09
CA ARG A 113 13.72 -27.46 -20.09
C ARG A 113 13.99 -25.98 -20.29
N LEU A 114 15.26 -25.61 -20.54
CA LEU A 114 15.63 -24.20 -20.74
C LEU A 114 15.45 -23.77 -22.19
N THR A 115 15.81 -24.62 -23.16
CA THR A 115 15.73 -24.22 -24.57
C THR A 115 14.29 -23.97 -24.99
N SER A 116 13.33 -24.80 -24.60
CA SER A 116 11.93 -24.58 -24.97
C SER A 116 11.24 -23.45 -24.21
N VAL A 117 11.71 -23.08 -23.01
CA VAL A 117 11.31 -21.82 -22.36
C VAL A 117 11.81 -20.62 -23.17
N ILE A 118 13.08 -20.63 -23.62
CA ILE A 118 13.66 -19.57 -24.45
C ILE A 118 12.93 -19.48 -25.80
N GLU A 119 12.71 -20.61 -26.48
CA GLU A 119 11.94 -20.69 -27.73
C GLU A 119 10.53 -20.13 -27.57
N ARG A 120 9.79 -20.53 -26.52
CA ARG A 120 8.43 -20.02 -26.27
C ARG A 120 8.41 -18.53 -25.92
N CYS A 121 9.44 -18.03 -25.24
CA CYS A 121 9.56 -16.60 -24.98
C CYS A 121 9.91 -15.80 -26.26
N HIS A 122 10.63 -16.38 -27.22
CA HIS A 122 10.82 -15.80 -28.56
C HIS A 122 9.55 -15.89 -29.45
N GLU A 123 8.80 -17.00 -29.41
CA GLU A 123 7.50 -17.12 -30.11
C GLU A 123 6.53 -16.00 -29.71
N LEU A 124 6.58 -15.57 -28.45
CA LEU A 124 5.77 -14.49 -27.89
C LEU A 124 6.48 -13.12 -27.87
N ASN A 125 7.67 -12.99 -28.48
CA ASN A 125 8.49 -11.77 -28.56
C ASN A 125 8.73 -11.10 -27.19
N LEU A 126 8.93 -11.89 -26.13
CA LEU A 126 9.09 -11.42 -24.75
C LEU A 126 10.54 -11.06 -24.41
N ILE A 127 11.51 -11.79 -24.97
CA ILE A 127 12.94 -11.61 -24.73
C ILE A 127 13.41 -10.24 -25.27
N GLU A 128 12.81 -9.81 -26.37
CA GLU A 128 13.01 -8.54 -27.07
C GLU A 128 12.41 -7.35 -26.33
N GLN A 129 11.41 -7.58 -25.47
CA GLN A 129 10.82 -6.57 -24.58
C GLN A 129 11.62 -6.41 -23.27
N CYS A 130 12.49 -7.38 -22.93
CA CYS A 130 13.26 -7.37 -21.70
C CYS A 130 14.61 -6.63 -21.85
N LYS A 131 15.07 -6.01 -20.76
CA LYS A 131 16.45 -5.55 -20.62
C LYS A 131 17.33 -6.75 -20.28
N GLN A 132 17.93 -7.34 -21.30
CA GLN A 132 18.84 -8.47 -21.17
C GLN A 132 20.17 -8.04 -20.52
N PHE A 133 20.69 -8.85 -19.59
CA PHE A 133 22.03 -8.70 -19.02
C PHE A 133 22.87 -9.95 -19.29
N PRO A 134 24.21 -9.83 -19.42
CA PRO A 134 25.08 -10.98 -19.59
C PRO A 134 25.12 -11.84 -18.30
N PRO A 135 25.23 -13.17 -18.42
CA PRO A 135 25.38 -14.04 -17.26
C PRO A 135 26.70 -13.79 -16.53
N ARG A 136 26.71 -14.01 -15.21
CA ARG A 136 27.87 -13.77 -14.34
C ARG A 136 28.13 -14.99 -13.46
N ALA A 137 29.39 -15.40 -13.34
CA ALA A 137 29.79 -16.41 -12.36
C ALA A 137 29.75 -15.84 -10.93
N ALA A 138 29.20 -16.59 -9.99
CA ALA A 138 29.33 -16.32 -8.56
C ALA A 138 30.79 -16.50 -8.13
N THR A 139 31.28 -15.66 -7.23
CA THR A 139 32.57 -15.86 -6.58
C THR A 139 32.46 -16.90 -5.47
N LYS A 140 33.59 -17.53 -5.12
CA LYS A 140 33.66 -18.46 -3.99
C LYS A 140 33.20 -17.81 -2.69
N GLU A 141 33.51 -16.53 -2.50
CA GLU A 141 33.13 -15.72 -1.34
C GLU A 141 31.62 -15.46 -1.26
N GLU A 142 30.92 -15.27 -2.38
CA GLU A 142 29.46 -15.12 -2.41
C GLU A 142 28.75 -16.43 -2.02
N LEU A 143 29.26 -17.57 -2.49
CA LEU A 143 28.70 -18.89 -2.20
C LEU A 143 28.98 -19.34 -0.77
N CYS A 144 30.20 -19.08 -0.26
CA CYS A 144 30.63 -19.46 1.08
C CYS A 144 29.95 -18.68 2.23
N VAL A 145 29.00 -17.76 1.92
CA VAL A 145 28.12 -17.16 2.94
C VAL A 145 27.07 -18.16 3.43
N LEU A 146 26.63 -19.08 2.57
CA LEU A 146 25.58 -20.08 2.90
C LEU A 146 26.01 -21.54 2.68
N HIS A 147 26.95 -21.80 1.77
CA HIS A 147 27.52 -23.14 1.56
C HIS A 147 28.87 -23.30 2.27
N ALA A 148 29.27 -24.53 2.54
CA ALA A 148 30.61 -24.85 3.01
C ALA A 148 31.61 -24.81 1.84
N PRO A 149 32.86 -24.34 2.07
CA PRO A 149 33.90 -24.33 1.02
C PRO A 149 34.14 -25.71 0.38
N SER A 150 33.94 -26.79 1.13
CA SER A 150 34.03 -28.17 0.64
C SER A 150 33.08 -28.50 -0.52
N VAL A 151 31.91 -27.85 -0.63
CA VAL A 151 31.01 -28.02 -1.77
C VAL A 151 31.61 -27.38 -3.03
N TYR A 152 32.20 -26.19 -2.89
CA TYR A 152 32.95 -25.55 -3.98
C TYR A 152 34.16 -26.40 -4.37
N ASP A 153 34.98 -26.81 -3.40
CA ASP A 153 36.21 -27.59 -3.64
C ASP A 153 35.91 -28.93 -4.33
N MET A 154 34.83 -29.61 -3.92
CA MET A 154 34.36 -30.84 -4.57
C MET A 154 33.96 -30.58 -6.02
N MET A 155 33.10 -29.59 -6.28
CA MET A 155 32.68 -29.26 -7.64
C MET A 155 33.85 -28.82 -8.54
N GLU A 156 34.84 -28.09 -8.00
CA GLU A 156 36.05 -27.69 -8.72
C GLU A 156 36.85 -28.91 -9.21
N THR A 157 36.88 -30.02 -8.45
CA THR A 157 37.53 -31.28 -8.89
C THR A 157 36.76 -32.08 -9.96
N THR A 158 35.49 -31.74 -10.20
CA THR A 158 34.68 -32.33 -11.30
C THR A 158 34.75 -31.51 -12.59
N HIS A 159 35.20 -30.25 -12.53
CA HIS A 159 35.24 -29.36 -13.70
C HIS A 159 36.19 -29.87 -14.78
N GLN A 160 35.70 -29.94 -16.02
CA GLN A 160 36.39 -30.46 -17.22
C GLN A 160 36.90 -31.91 -17.09
N ASN A 161 36.51 -32.64 -16.03
CA ASN A 161 36.87 -34.04 -15.84
C ASN A 161 35.95 -34.93 -16.69
N ASN A 162 36.53 -35.66 -17.65
CA ASN A 162 35.78 -36.49 -18.60
C ASN A 162 35.71 -37.97 -18.20
N ASP A 163 36.11 -38.34 -16.97
CA ASP A 163 35.95 -39.68 -16.45
C ASP A 163 34.50 -39.93 -16.02
N LEU A 164 33.73 -40.56 -16.91
CA LEU A 164 32.32 -40.89 -16.71
C LEU A 164 32.07 -41.75 -15.46
N GLN A 165 32.98 -42.67 -15.14
CA GLN A 165 32.81 -43.55 -13.97
C GLN A 165 33.00 -42.74 -12.68
N TYR A 166 34.04 -41.92 -12.62
CA TYR A 166 34.28 -41.01 -11.49
C TYR A 166 33.12 -40.03 -11.26
N LEU A 167 32.56 -39.45 -12.34
CA LEU A 167 31.41 -38.54 -12.24
C LEU A 167 30.15 -39.27 -11.74
N GLU A 168 29.87 -40.49 -12.21
CA GLU A 168 28.73 -41.28 -11.72
C GLU A 168 28.95 -41.72 -10.25
N GLU A 169 30.16 -42.14 -9.88
CA GLU A 169 30.53 -42.53 -8.50
C GLU A 169 30.53 -41.35 -7.50
N ILE A 170 30.70 -40.11 -7.93
CA ILE A 170 30.46 -38.93 -7.08
C ILE A 170 28.97 -38.61 -7.03
N SER A 171 28.28 -38.64 -8.16
CA SER A 171 26.84 -38.36 -8.24
C SER A 171 26.03 -39.27 -7.32
N ALA A 172 26.35 -40.56 -7.30
CA ALA A 172 25.71 -41.58 -6.45
C ALA A 172 25.85 -41.35 -4.93
N LYS A 173 26.61 -40.36 -4.44
CA LYS A 173 26.72 -40.01 -3.01
C LYS A 173 25.63 -39.03 -2.55
N TYR A 174 24.96 -38.39 -3.49
CA TYR A 174 24.03 -37.29 -3.29
C TYR A 174 22.65 -37.65 -3.85
N ASP A 175 21.60 -37.15 -3.20
CA ASP A 175 20.23 -37.52 -3.56
C ASP A 175 19.77 -36.77 -4.81
N ALA A 176 19.25 -37.50 -5.79
CA ALA A 176 18.83 -36.97 -7.09
C ALA A 176 19.85 -36.00 -7.73
N ILE A 177 21.10 -36.43 -7.93
CA ILE A 177 22.17 -35.65 -8.58
C ILE A 177 22.77 -36.42 -9.77
N TYR A 178 23.16 -35.70 -10.81
CA TYR A 178 24.18 -36.10 -11.79
C TYR A 178 25.20 -34.98 -11.95
N ILE A 179 26.45 -35.30 -12.30
CA ILE A 179 27.50 -34.31 -12.56
C ILE A 179 28.03 -34.45 -13.99
N HIS A 180 28.14 -33.31 -14.67
CA HIS A 180 28.68 -33.11 -16.01
C HIS A 180 30.00 -32.30 -15.93
N PRO A 181 30.96 -32.43 -16.86
CA PRO A 181 32.21 -31.66 -16.84
C PRO A 181 32.03 -30.13 -16.76
N SER A 182 30.89 -29.59 -17.20
CA SER A 182 30.53 -28.16 -17.10
C SER A 182 29.65 -27.79 -15.90
N THR A 183 29.18 -28.74 -15.07
CA THR A 183 28.26 -28.45 -13.93
C THR A 183 28.80 -27.38 -13.01
N HIS A 184 30.09 -27.41 -12.66
CA HIS A 184 30.70 -26.38 -11.81
C HIS A 184 30.55 -24.98 -12.41
N GLU A 185 31.01 -24.75 -13.65
CA GLU A 185 30.92 -23.46 -14.33
C GLU A 185 29.46 -22.99 -14.46
N LEU A 186 28.57 -23.87 -14.90
CA LEU A 186 27.16 -23.53 -15.13
C LEU A 186 26.40 -23.26 -13.82
N ALA A 187 26.73 -23.96 -12.73
CA ALA A 187 26.21 -23.65 -11.40
C ALA A 187 26.73 -22.31 -10.86
N LEU A 188 28.01 -21.96 -11.09
CA LEU A 188 28.51 -20.61 -10.79
C LEU A 188 27.75 -19.55 -11.59
N LEU A 189 27.48 -19.78 -12.88
CA LEU A 189 26.72 -18.86 -13.73
C LEU A 189 25.25 -18.75 -13.30
N SER A 190 24.61 -19.84 -12.87
CA SER A 190 23.23 -19.85 -12.36
C SER A 190 23.09 -18.96 -11.11
N ALA A 191 23.95 -19.19 -10.11
CA ALA A 191 23.93 -18.42 -8.86
C ALA A 191 24.36 -16.95 -9.06
N GLY A 192 25.43 -16.69 -9.80
CA GLY A 192 25.97 -15.33 -9.95
C GLY A 192 25.10 -14.42 -10.81
N SER A 193 24.40 -14.98 -11.80
CA SER A 193 23.37 -14.29 -12.59
C SER A 193 22.15 -13.94 -11.75
N THR A 194 21.73 -14.85 -10.86
CA THR A 194 20.62 -14.61 -9.93
C THR A 194 20.95 -13.51 -8.92
N ILE A 195 22.18 -13.52 -8.36
CA ILE A 195 22.68 -12.44 -7.50
C ILE A 195 22.71 -11.10 -8.24
N ASP A 196 23.26 -11.06 -9.46
CA ASP A 196 23.39 -9.83 -10.26
C ASP A 196 22.02 -9.25 -10.64
N LEU A 197 21.06 -10.08 -11.04
CA LEU A 197 19.70 -9.63 -11.35
C LEU A 197 18.99 -9.05 -10.12
N VAL A 198 19.07 -9.72 -8.96
CA VAL A 198 18.50 -9.21 -7.70
C VAL A 198 19.16 -7.88 -7.30
N ASP A 199 20.47 -7.75 -7.47
CA ASP A 199 21.21 -6.52 -7.17
C ASP A 199 20.76 -5.34 -8.06
N ARG A 200 20.44 -5.58 -9.33
CA ARG A 200 19.86 -4.60 -10.28
C ARG A 200 18.42 -4.22 -9.96
N ILE A 201 17.59 -5.19 -9.58
CA ILE A 201 16.20 -4.95 -9.13
C ILE A 201 16.16 -4.12 -7.84
N VAL A 202 17.04 -4.44 -6.88
CA VAL A 202 17.13 -3.71 -5.61
C VAL A 202 17.65 -2.29 -5.81
N SER A 203 18.69 -2.10 -6.63
CA SER A 203 19.25 -0.78 -6.96
C SER A 203 18.36 0.07 -7.87
N GLY A 204 17.35 -0.52 -8.52
CA GLY A 204 16.38 0.18 -9.38
C GLY A 204 16.85 0.39 -10.81
N GLU A 205 17.84 -0.37 -11.29
CA GLU A 205 18.21 -0.40 -12.71
C GLU A 205 17.12 -1.05 -13.59
N VAL A 206 16.34 -1.95 -12.98
CA VAL A 206 15.11 -2.57 -13.49
C VAL A 206 14.09 -2.64 -12.36
N GLN A 207 12.79 -2.73 -12.67
CA GLN A 207 11.74 -2.83 -11.65
C GLN A 207 11.62 -4.27 -11.10
N ASN A 208 11.64 -5.23 -12.01
CA ASN A 208 11.47 -6.67 -11.75
C ASN A 208 12.32 -7.46 -12.77
N GLY A 209 12.31 -8.79 -12.72
CA GLY A 209 13.01 -9.59 -13.73
C GLY A 209 12.91 -11.10 -13.57
N ALA A 210 13.45 -11.81 -14.55
CA ALA A 210 13.55 -13.27 -14.55
C ALA A 210 15.00 -13.75 -14.80
N ALA A 211 15.44 -14.74 -14.03
CA ALA A 211 16.63 -15.53 -14.25
C ALA A 211 16.19 -16.90 -14.81
N LEU A 212 16.31 -17.07 -16.12
CA LEU A 212 16.01 -18.33 -16.81
C LEU A 212 17.31 -19.15 -16.86
N VAL A 213 17.56 -19.89 -15.79
CA VAL A 213 18.85 -20.51 -15.49
C VAL A 213 18.72 -22.00 -15.15
N ARG A 214 19.80 -22.76 -15.38
CA ARG A 214 20.01 -24.15 -14.95
C ARG A 214 21.49 -24.35 -14.59
N PRO A 215 21.87 -25.20 -13.62
CA PRO A 215 20.99 -26.01 -12.75
C PRO A 215 20.18 -25.18 -11.74
N PRO A 216 19.09 -25.76 -11.17
CA PRO A 216 18.29 -25.17 -10.10
C PRO A 216 19.06 -25.01 -8.78
N GLY A 217 18.41 -24.44 -7.75
CA GLY A 217 19.04 -24.06 -6.49
C GLY A 217 18.32 -24.42 -5.18
N HIS A 218 16.99 -24.38 -5.10
CA HIS A 218 16.27 -24.41 -3.80
C HIS A 218 16.52 -25.65 -2.90
N HIS A 219 16.98 -26.78 -3.45
CA HIS A 219 17.37 -27.97 -2.68
C HIS A 219 18.86 -28.01 -2.25
N ALA A 220 19.74 -27.15 -2.78
CA ALA A 220 21.18 -27.23 -2.54
C ALA A 220 21.52 -26.92 -1.07
N MET A 221 21.94 -27.95 -0.33
CA MET A 221 22.21 -27.86 1.10
C MET A 221 23.52 -27.10 1.36
N ARG A 222 23.75 -26.72 2.62
CA ARG A 222 25.01 -26.08 3.05
C ARG A 222 26.23 -26.92 2.68
N ASP A 223 26.19 -28.22 2.97
CA ASP A 223 27.35 -29.12 2.92
C ASP A 223 27.26 -30.18 1.80
N GLU A 224 26.16 -30.24 1.05
CA GLU A 224 25.95 -31.22 -0.02
C GLU A 224 25.01 -30.74 -1.16
N PRO A 225 25.30 -31.06 -2.44
CA PRO A 225 24.31 -31.01 -3.51
C PRO A 225 23.14 -31.96 -3.24
N CYS A 226 21.95 -31.63 -3.74
CA CYS A 226 20.73 -32.42 -3.58
C CYS A 226 19.68 -31.97 -4.60
N GLY A 227 18.84 -32.88 -5.12
CA GLY A 227 17.66 -32.52 -5.90
C GLY A 227 17.96 -31.66 -7.12
N TYR A 228 18.90 -32.09 -7.95
CA TYR A 228 19.44 -31.35 -9.11
C TYR A 228 20.16 -30.03 -8.80
N CYS A 229 20.21 -29.61 -7.53
CA CYS A 229 20.73 -28.31 -7.11
C CYS A 229 22.15 -28.41 -6.53
N PHE A 230 23.02 -27.48 -6.92
CA PHE A 230 24.44 -27.42 -6.49
C PHE A 230 24.77 -26.22 -5.59
N TYR A 231 24.20 -25.07 -5.89
CA TYR A 231 24.24 -23.86 -5.07
C TYR A 231 22.84 -23.26 -5.00
N ASN A 232 22.44 -22.71 -3.86
CA ASN A 232 21.08 -22.21 -3.67
C ASN A 232 20.94 -20.79 -4.21
N ASN A 233 20.69 -20.71 -5.52
CA ASN A 233 20.57 -19.48 -6.33
C ASN A 233 19.75 -18.38 -5.63
N VAL A 234 18.56 -18.73 -5.16
CA VAL A 234 17.62 -17.81 -4.50
C VAL A 234 18.11 -17.39 -3.11
N ALA A 235 18.61 -18.32 -2.30
CA ALA A 235 19.09 -18.00 -0.96
C ALA A 235 20.36 -17.13 -0.97
N VAL A 236 21.33 -17.40 -1.85
CA VAL A 236 22.55 -16.56 -1.93
C VAL A 236 22.22 -15.15 -2.43
N ALA A 237 21.25 -15.00 -3.34
CA ALA A 237 20.79 -13.69 -3.81
C ALA A 237 20.00 -12.92 -2.73
N ALA A 238 19.13 -13.59 -1.97
CA ALA A 238 18.45 -13.00 -0.81
C ALA A 238 19.46 -12.54 0.26
N ARG A 239 20.44 -13.38 0.59
CA ARG A 239 21.51 -13.07 1.56
C ARG A 239 22.38 -11.90 1.07
N HIS A 240 22.72 -11.84 -0.22
CA HIS A 240 23.41 -10.69 -0.82
C HIS A 240 22.59 -9.39 -0.72
N ALA A 241 21.29 -9.44 -1.00
CA ALA A 241 20.41 -8.26 -0.87
C ALA A 241 20.30 -7.76 0.58
N ILE A 242 20.33 -8.65 1.57
CA ILE A 242 20.43 -8.28 2.99
C ILE A 242 21.80 -7.66 3.28
N ASP A 243 22.88 -8.39 3.00
CA ASP A 243 24.22 -8.07 3.52
C ASP A 243 24.95 -6.95 2.74
N LYS A 244 24.61 -6.73 1.46
CA LYS A 244 25.23 -5.71 0.59
C LYS A 244 24.30 -4.53 0.27
N ARG A 245 22.97 -4.75 0.28
CA ARG A 245 21.98 -3.70 -0.02
C ARG A 245 21.12 -3.28 1.18
N GLY A 246 21.25 -3.96 2.33
CA GLY A 246 20.65 -3.54 3.60
C GLY A 246 19.15 -3.81 3.71
N LEU A 247 18.61 -4.74 2.90
CA LEU A 247 17.19 -5.12 2.99
C LEU A 247 16.87 -5.77 4.34
N LYS A 248 15.65 -5.54 4.80
CA LYS A 248 15.14 -5.95 6.11
C LYS A 248 13.95 -6.90 6.01
N ARG A 249 13.25 -6.93 4.87
CA ARG A 249 12.08 -7.80 4.62
C ARG A 249 12.11 -8.31 3.19
N ILE A 250 12.50 -9.57 3.00
CA ILE A 250 12.44 -10.29 1.72
C ILE A 250 11.40 -11.40 1.86
N LEU A 251 10.52 -11.54 0.88
CA LEU A 251 9.63 -12.70 0.78
C LEU A 251 10.18 -13.64 -0.30
N ILE A 252 10.47 -14.87 0.08
CA ILE A 252 10.76 -15.96 -0.86
C ILE A 252 9.48 -16.79 -1.00
N VAL A 253 8.96 -16.87 -2.22
CA VAL A 253 7.84 -17.75 -2.58
C VAL A 253 8.39 -18.90 -3.41
N ASP A 254 8.28 -20.12 -2.91
CA ASP A 254 8.61 -21.34 -3.61
C ASP A 254 7.31 -22.02 -4.06
N TRP A 255 7.05 -22.02 -5.36
CA TRP A 255 5.87 -22.66 -5.97
C TRP A 255 6.21 -23.94 -6.75
N ASP A 256 7.49 -24.33 -6.72
CA ASP A 256 7.95 -25.65 -7.15
C ASP A 256 7.22 -26.72 -6.34
N VAL A 257 6.83 -27.81 -6.99
CA VAL A 257 6.05 -28.87 -6.35
C VAL A 257 6.86 -29.66 -5.31
N HIS A 258 8.18 -29.46 -5.24
CA HIS A 258 9.06 -30.04 -4.23
C HIS A 258 9.41 -28.99 -3.16
N HIS A 259 9.51 -29.41 -1.90
CA HIS A 259 9.90 -28.50 -0.84
C HIS A 259 11.38 -28.09 -0.97
N GLY A 260 11.68 -26.80 -1.19
CA GLY A 260 13.03 -26.23 -1.15
C GLY A 260 13.68 -26.24 0.25
N GLN A 261 13.95 -27.45 0.78
CA GLN A 261 14.33 -27.65 2.19
C GLN A 261 15.58 -26.89 2.62
N ALA A 262 16.50 -26.62 1.67
CA ALA A 262 17.73 -25.90 1.96
C ALA A 262 17.45 -24.40 2.12
N THR A 263 16.54 -23.83 1.32
CA THR A 263 16.08 -22.44 1.47
C THR A 263 15.41 -22.24 2.84
N GLN A 264 14.56 -23.17 3.27
CA GLN A 264 14.04 -23.21 4.65
C GLN A 264 15.19 -23.17 5.68
N GLN A 265 16.16 -24.08 5.58
CA GLN A 265 17.26 -24.17 6.55
C GLN A 265 18.15 -22.92 6.60
N MET A 266 18.40 -22.26 5.47
CA MET A 266 19.26 -21.07 5.37
C MET A 266 18.66 -19.80 6.01
N PHE A 267 17.35 -19.79 6.29
CA PHE A 267 16.64 -18.65 6.89
C PHE A 267 15.79 -19.00 8.12
N TYR A 268 15.79 -20.25 8.60
CA TYR A 268 14.91 -20.75 9.68
C TYR A 268 14.96 -19.95 11.00
N ASN A 269 16.06 -19.23 11.25
CA ASN A 269 16.29 -18.37 12.42
C ASN A 269 16.30 -16.84 12.10
N ASP A 270 16.02 -16.41 10.86
CA ASP A 270 16.26 -15.04 10.36
C ASP A 270 14.96 -14.31 9.95
N PRO A 271 14.34 -13.49 10.83
CA PRO A 271 13.04 -12.84 10.55
C PRO A 271 13.06 -11.77 9.45
N ARG A 272 14.22 -11.51 8.85
CA ARG A 272 14.32 -10.63 7.67
C ARG A 272 13.83 -11.31 6.39
N VAL A 273 13.67 -12.64 6.42
CA VAL A 273 13.17 -13.43 5.30
C VAL A 273 11.94 -14.20 5.75
N VAL A 274 10.82 -14.02 5.05
CA VAL A 274 9.75 -15.02 5.08
C VAL A 274 10.01 -15.99 3.93
N TYR A 275 10.07 -17.29 4.25
CA TYR A 275 10.08 -18.36 3.25
C TYR A 275 8.70 -19.02 3.23
N PHE A 276 8.11 -19.17 2.04
CA PHE A 276 6.78 -19.73 1.84
C PHE A 276 6.81 -20.74 0.70
N SER A 277 6.59 -22.03 1.00
CA SER A 277 6.67 -23.13 0.03
C SER A 277 5.36 -23.91 -0.07
N ILE A 278 4.91 -24.16 -1.31
CA ILE A 278 3.73 -24.99 -1.63
C ILE A 278 4.20 -26.22 -2.40
N HIS A 279 4.15 -27.39 -1.77
CA HIS A 279 4.78 -28.58 -2.32
C HIS A 279 3.93 -29.83 -2.09
N ARG A 280 4.02 -30.80 -3.00
CA ARG A 280 3.54 -32.17 -2.78
C ARG A 280 4.26 -32.75 -1.57
N TYR A 281 3.49 -33.38 -0.68
CA TYR A 281 3.99 -33.94 0.57
C TYR A 281 3.43 -35.35 0.80
N GLU A 282 2.12 -35.54 0.60
CA GLU A 282 1.43 -36.82 0.83
C GLU A 282 1.80 -37.45 2.17
N HIS A 283 1.63 -36.68 3.25
CA HIS A 283 2.05 -37.03 4.62
C HIS A 283 3.55 -37.41 4.73
N GLY A 284 4.43 -36.91 3.86
CA GLY A 284 5.86 -37.24 3.83
C GLY A 284 6.21 -38.48 3.01
N ALA A 285 5.24 -39.08 2.30
CA ALA A 285 5.51 -40.15 1.34
C ALA A 285 6.15 -39.64 0.04
N PHE A 286 5.96 -38.35 -0.31
CA PHE A 286 6.62 -37.74 -1.47
C PHE A 286 8.02 -37.18 -1.13
N TRP A 287 8.92 -37.21 -2.11
CA TRP A 287 10.31 -36.73 -1.98
C TRP A 287 10.33 -35.21 -1.70
N PRO A 288 11.18 -34.69 -0.79
CA PRO A 288 12.32 -35.33 -0.13
C PRO A 288 12.02 -36.15 1.14
N ASN A 289 10.75 -36.53 1.39
CA ASN A 289 10.29 -37.37 2.52
C ASN A 289 10.50 -36.76 3.93
N LEU A 290 10.92 -35.50 3.97
CA LEU A 290 11.32 -34.78 5.17
C LEU A 290 10.16 -34.38 6.07
N ARG A 291 10.19 -34.81 7.33
CA ARG A 291 9.22 -34.43 8.38
C ARG A 291 9.15 -32.92 8.57
N GLN A 292 10.26 -32.21 8.38
CA GLN A 292 10.35 -30.75 8.48
C GLN A 292 9.76 -29.98 7.28
N SER A 293 9.25 -30.65 6.25
CA SER A 293 8.39 -30.05 5.22
C SER A 293 6.95 -29.86 5.71
N ASN A 294 6.58 -30.34 6.89
CA ASN A 294 5.21 -30.25 7.37
C ASN A 294 4.86 -28.84 7.93
N PHE A 295 3.56 -28.52 7.99
CA PHE A 295 3.05 -27.18 8.31
C PHE A 295 3.42 -26.66 9.72
N ASN A 296 3.77 -27.54 10.65
CA ASN A 296 4.13 -27.19 12.02
C ASN A 296 5.60 -26.73 12.20
N TYR A 297 6.42 -26.74 11.14
CA TYR A 297 7.80 -26.28 11.16
C TYR A 297 7.89 -24.79 10.80
N VAL A 298 7.49 -23.94 11.76
CA VAL A 298 7.27 -22.50 11.56
C VAL A 298 8.51 -21.61 11.72
N GLY A 299 9.72 -22.18 11.82
CA GLY A 299 10.95 -21.45 12.17
C GLY A 299 11.31 -21.57 13.65
N SER A 300 12.50 -21.10 14.03
CA SER A 300 12.99 -21.07 15.42
C SER A 300 13.72 -19.77 15.75
N GLY A 301 14.10 -19.61 17.04
CA GLY A 301 14.77 -18.40 17.51
C GLY A 301 13.99 -17.12 17.17
N LEU A 302 14.65 -16.19 16.48
CA LEU A 302 14.02 -14.95 16.00
C LEU A 302 13.19 -15.16 14.71
N GLY A 303 13.47 -16.21 13.92
CA GLY A 303 12.76 -16.54 12.67
C GLY A 303 11.45 -17.31 12.86
N LYS A 304 11.02 -17.53 14.11
CA LYS A 304 9.75 -18.19 14.41
C LYS A 304 8.57 -17.41 13.81
N GLY A 305 7.65 -18.12 13.17
CA GLY A 305 6.56 -17.56 12.36
C GLY A 305 6.95 -17.13 10.94
N HIS A 306 8.22 -17.18 10.55
CA HIS A 306 8.69 -16.70 9.23
C HIS A 306 8.96 -17.84 8.24
N ASN A 307 8.77 -19.10 8.63
CA ASN A 307 8.80 -20.25 7.73
C ASN A 307 7.38 -20.80 7.52
N PHE A 308 6.91 -20.84 6.28
CA PHE A 308 5.58 -21.33 5.88
C PHE A 308 5.72 -22.53 4.96
N ASN A 309 5.27 -23.69 5.44
CA ASN A 309 5.13 -24.88 4.61
C ASN A 309 3.65 -25.16 4.37
N VAL A 310 3.27 -25.32 3.10
CA VAL A 310 1.90 -25.64 2.66
C VAL A 310 1.90 -27.04 2.01
N PRO A 311 1.92 -28.11 2.82
CA PRO A 311 2.10 -29.48 2.32
C PRO A 311 0.83 -30.01 1.66
N LEU A 312 0.86 -30.17 0.33
CA LEU A 312 -0.20 -30.78 -0.45
C LEU A 312 -0.24 -32.29 -0.19
N ASN A 313 -1.26 -32.74 0.54
CA ASN A 313 -1.39 -34.13 0.99
C ASN A 313 -2.04 -35.07 -0.04
N LYS A 314 -2.20 -34.62 -1.29
CA LYS A 314 -2.85 -35.33 -2.39
C LYS A 314 -2.45 -34.70 -3.73
N THR A 315 -2.38 -35.50 -4.79
CA THR A 315 -2.17 -35.06 -6.18
C THR A 315 -3.44 -34.47 -6.82
N GLY A 316 -3.32 -33.90 -8.02
CA GLY A 316 -4.45 -33.37 -8.79
C GLY A 316 -5.02 -32.03 -8.32
N MET A 317 -4.26 -31.26 -7.53
CA MET A 317 -4.62 -29.88 -7.14
C MET A 317 -4.68 -28.96 -8.37
N LYS A 318 -5.65 -28.04 -8.40
CA LYS A 318 -6.00 -27.19 -9.55
C LYS A 318 -5.82 -25.71 -9.22
N ASP A 319 -6.05 -24.85 -10.22
CA ASP A 319 -6.01 -23.39 -10.12
C ASP A 319 -6.81 -22.86 -8.92
N ALA A 320 -7.97 -23.46 -8.64
CA ALA A 320 -8.82 -23.11 -7.51
C ALA A 320 -8.18 -23.39 -6.13
N ASP A 321 -7.39 -24.47 -6.00
CA ASP A 321 -6.68 -24.81 -4.77
C ASP A 321 -5.51 -23.85 -4.52
N TYR A 322 -4.74 -23.53 -5.55
CA TYR A 322 -3.63 -22.57 -5.45
C TYR A 322 -4.14 -21.14 -5.24
N LEU A 323 -5.21 -20.72 -5.92
CA LEU A 323 -5.85 -19.42 -5.64
C LEU A 323 -6.41 -19.38 -4.21
N ALA A 324 -6.90 -20.49 -3.65
CA ALA A 324 -7.28 -20.54 -2.24
C ALA A 324 -6.06 -20.36 -1.30
N ILE A 325 -4.91 -20.98 -1.58
CA ILE A 325 -3.67 -20.75 -0.84
C ILE A 325 -3.25 -19.27 -0.91
N TRP A 326 -3.33 -18.64 -2.09
CA TRP A 326 -3.01 -17.22 -2.26
C TRP A 326 -3.93 -16.32 -1.43
N HIS A 327 -5.24 -16.51 -1.51
CA HIS A 327 -6.22 -15.67 -0.82
C HIS A 327 -6.27 -15.88 0.71
N GLN A 328 -6.04 -17.11 1.18
CA GLN A 328 -6.22 -17.48 2.58
C GLN A 328 -4.93 -17.50 3.42
N LEU A 329 -3.76 -17.63 2.77
CA LEU A 329 -2.45 -17.63 3.44
C LEU A 329 -1.54 -16.52 2.90
N LEU A 330 -1.11 -16.64 1.64
CA LEU A 330 0.03 -15.86 1.14
C LEU A 330 -0.23 -14.35 1.11
N LEU A 331 -1.36 -13.91 0.55
CA LEU A 331 -1.67 -12.49 0.42
C LEU A 331 -1.95 -11.81 1.78
N PRO A 332 -2.75 -12.37 2.70
CA PRO A 332 -2.91 -11.81 4.05
C PRO A 332 -1.57 -11.56 4.76
N MET A 333 -0.68 -12.57 4.78
CA MET A 333 0.64 -12.44 5.41
C MET A 333 1.55 -11.48 4.65
N ALA A 334 1.62 -11.56 3.31
CA ALA A 334 2.53 -10.73 2.53
C ALA A 334 2.14 -9.24 2.55
N LEU A 335 0.84 -8.94 2.71
CA LEU A 335 0.34 -7.59 2.95
C LEU A 335 0.71 -7.07 4.36
N GLU A 336 0.66 -7.92 5.39
CA GLU A 336 1.13 -7.57 6.75
C GLU A 336 2.66 -7.39 6.80
N PHE A 337 3.43 -8.29 6.18
CA PHE A 337 4.89 -8.24 6.14
C PHE A 337 5.44 -7.05 5.33
N GLY A 338 4.76 -6.66 4.25
CA GLY A 338 5.17 -5.55 3.39
C GLY A 338 6.61 -5.68 2.86
N PRO A 339 6.93 -6.72 2.07
CA PRO A 339 8.29 -7.02 1.61
C PRO A 339 8.89 -5.92 0.72
N GLU A 340 10.21 -5.75 0.82
CA GLU A 340 11.02 -4.77 0.06
C GLU A 340 11.53 -5.35 -1.27
N LEU A 341 11.51 -6.68 -1.37
CA LEU A 341 11.80 -7.53 -2.51
C LEU A 341 11.02 -8.84 -2.35
N VAL A 342 10.45 -9.35 -3.45
CA VAL A 342 9.97 -10.73 -3.58
C VAL A 342 10.94 -11.48 -4.49
N ILE A 343 11.34 -12.69 -4.10
CA ILE A 343 12.03 -13.64 -4.97
C ILE A 343 11.14 -14.87 -5.10
N VAL A 344 10.98 -15.40 -6.32
CA VAL A 344 10.20 -16.60 -6.59
C VAL A 344 11.15 -17.72 -7.00
N SER A 345 11.22 -18.79 -6.20
CA SER A 345 11.71 -20.10 -6.63
C SER A 345 10.60 -20.70 -7.49
N ALA A 346 10.81 -20.66 -8.80
CA ALA A 346 9.78 -20.90 -9.80
C ALA A 346 10.02 -22.23 -10.53
N GLY A 347 9.61 -23.32 -9.88
CA GLY A 347 9.35 -24.58 -10.56
C GLY A 347 8.04 -24.53 -11.34
N PHE A 348 7.93 -25.34 -12.40
CA PHE A 348 6.69 -25.47 -13.17
C PHE A 348 6.24 -26.94 -13.27
N ASP A 349 6.59 -27.72 -12.25
CA ASP A 349 6.19 -29.11 -12.02
C ASP A 349 4.89 -29.23 -11.22
N SER A 350 4.45 -28.13 -10.60
CA SER A 350 3.06 -27.95 -10.20
C SER A 350 2.09 -27.85 -11.40
N ALA A 351 2.59 -27.76 -12.64
CA ALA A 351 1.78 -27.60 -13.83
C ALA A 351 1.19 -28.93 -14.36
N ILE A 352 0.04 -28.81 -15.04
CA ILE A 352 -0.66 -29.94 -15.65
C ILE A 352 0.26 -30.72 -16.59
N GLY A 353 0.38 -32.02 -16.31
CA GLY A 353 1.13 -32.98 -17.13
C GLY A 353 2.54 -33.31 -16.63
N ASP A 354 3.00 -32.73 -15.53
CA ASP A 354 4.29 -33.10 -14.92
C ASP A 354 4.30 -34.50 -14.30
N GLU A 355 5.34 -35.28 -14.57
CA GLU A 355 5.52 -36.65 -14.10
C GLU A 355 5.89 -36.78 -12.62
N LYS A 356 6.40 -35.72 -11.97
CA LYS A 356 6.72 -35.71 -10.54
C LYS A 356 5.66 -35.01 -9.72
N GLY A 357 5.15 -33.87 -10.19
CA GLY A 357 4.15 -33.12 -9.44
C GLY A 357 2.78 -33.79 -9.40
N GLU A 358 2.34 -34.38 -10.52
CA GLU A 358 0.99 -34.95 -10.68
C GLU A 358 -0.14 -33.95 -10.31
N MET A 359 0.11 -32.65 -10.41
CA MET A 359 -0.86 -31.59 -10.21
C MET A 359 -1.52 -31.19 -11.54
N GLU A 360 -2.58 -30.38 -11.49
CA GLU A 360 -3.38 -29.97 -12.64
C GLU A 360 -3.41 -28.44 -12.84
N LEU A 361 -2.38 -27.73 -12.39
CA LEU A 361 -2.32 -26.27 -12.53
C LEU A 361 -2.16 -25.85 -14.00
N THR A 362 -2.98 -24.92 -14.48
CA THR A 362 -2.85 -24.44 -15.86
C THR A 362 -1.63 -23.52 -16.01
N PRO A 363 -0.96 -23.50 -17.18
CA PRO A 363 0.08 -22.51 -17.47
C PRO A 363 -0.38 -21.06 -17.29
N ALA A 364 -1.68 -20.79 -17.52
CA ALA A 364 -2.29 -19.48 -17.29
C ALA A 364 -2.29 -19.09 -15.81
N CYS A 365 -2.49 -20.03 -14.87
CA CYS A 365 -2.56 -19.77 -13.44
C CYS A 365 -1.34 -18.98 -12.93
N TYR A 366 -0.12 -19.37 -13.33
CA TYR A 366 1.13 -18.70 -12.93
C TYR A 366 1.16 -17.20 -13.24
N ALA A 367 0.45 -16.74 -14.28
CA ALA A 367 0.29 -15.30 -14.55
C ALA A 367 -0.50 -14.59 -13.45
N HIS A 368 -1.57 -15.20 -12.92
CA HIS A 368 -2.35 -14.66 -11.79
C HIS A 368 -1.55 -14.69 -10.49
N LEU A 369 -0.82 -15.78 -10.23
CA LEU A 369 0.07 -15.91 -9.08
C LEU A 369 1.14 -14.79 -9.09
N THR A 370 1.71 -14.52 -10.27
CA THR A 370 2.67 -13.42 -10.51
C THR A 370 2.04 -12.04 -10.34
N GLN A 371 0.87 -11.78 -10.94
CA GLN A 371 0.17 -10.49 -10.84
C GLN A 371 -0.20 -10.16 -9.39
N ALA A 372 -0.60 -11.17 -8.60
CA ALA A 372 -0.89 -10.99 -7.19
C ALA A 372 0.35 -10.57 -6.39
N LEU A 373 1.52 -11.16 -6.66
CA LEU A 373 2.79 -10.77 -6.04
C LEU A 373 3.24 -9.36 -6.45
N VAL A 374 3.07 -8.98 -7.72
CA VAL A 374 3.32 -7.61 -8.22
C VAL A 374 2.43 -6.56 -7.53
N GLY A 375 1.20 -6.92 -7.15
CA GLY A 375 0.30 -6.08 -6.35
C GLY A 375 0.72 -5.91 -4.88
N VAL A 376 1.52 -6.83 -4.34
CA VAL A 376 2.10 -6.71 -2.99
C VAL A 376 3.43 -5.96 -3.00
N CYS A 377 4.31 -6.25 -3.96
CA CYS A 377 5.62 -5.62 -4.09
C CYS A 377 5.99 -5.40 -5.56
N PRO A 378 6.40 -4.18 -5.97
CA PRO A 378 6.81 -3.93 -7.35
C PRO A 378 8.15 -4.58 -7.73
N ARG A 379 8.98 -4.95 -6.73
CA ARG A 379 10.25 -5.66 -6.92
C ARG A 379 10.04 -7.16 -6.83
N VAL A 380 9.92 -7.82 -7.98
CA VAL A 380 9.81 -9.27 -8.09
C VAL A 380 10.97 -9.82 -8.93
N CYS A 381 11.68 -10.82 -8.42
CA CYS A 381 12.67 -11.59 -9.17
C CYS A 381 12.21 -13.05 -9.29
N VAL A 382 11.93 -13.52 -10.49
CA VAL A 382 11.60 -14.93 -10.77
C VAL A 382 12.87 -15.70 -11.11
N VAL A 383 13.06 -16.89 -10.54
CA VAL A 383 14.25 -17.74 -10.77
C VAL A 383 13.77 -19.14 -11.10
N LEU A 384 14.20 -19.68 -12.24
CA LEU A 384 13.78 -21.02 -12.69
C LEU A 384 14.35 -22.13 -11.78
N GLU A 385 13.46 -23.01 -11.29
CA GLU A 385 13.82 -24.19 -10.48
C GLU A 385 13.46 -25.49 -11.25
N GLY A 386 12.44 -26.24 -10.82
CA GLY A 386 11.91 -27.47 -11.44
C GLY A 386 10.87 -27.27 -12.55
N GLY A 387 10.04 -28.28 -12.77
CA GLY A 387 9.20 -28.44 -13.98
C GLY A 387 9.86 -29.27 -15.06
N TYR A 388 9.23 -30.39 -15.45
CA TYR A 388 9.81 -31.45 -16.29
C TYR A 388 8.90 -31.82 -17.47
N CYS A 389 7.59 -31.60 -17.36
CA CYS A 389 6.74 -31.51 -18.55
C CYS A 389 7.08 -30.25 -19.37
N VAL A 390 8.07 -30.36 -20.25
CA VAL A 390 8.71 -29.25 -20.99
C VAL A 390 7.69 -28.31 -21.65
N THR A 391 6.62 -28.83 -22.25
CA THR A 391 5.57 -28.02 -22.88
C THR A 391 4.78 -27.17 -21.88
N SER A 392 4.51 -27.70 -20.68
CA SER A 392 3.78 -27.01 -19.60
C SER A 392 4.67 -25.95 -18.94
N LEU A 393 5.92 -26.31 -18.66
CA LEU A 393 7.00 -25.42 -18.21
C LEU A 393 7.19 -24.24 -19.16
N ALA A 394 7.36 -24.50 -20.47
CA ALA A 394 7.64 -23.47 -21.46
C ALA A 394 6.51 -22.43 -21.55
N GLU A 395 5.25 -22.87 -21.47
CA GLU A 395 4.10 -21.96 -21.47
C GLU A 395 3.99 -21.19 -20.14
N GLY A 396 4.11 -21.88 -18.99
CA GLY A 396 3.98 -21.25 -17.66
C GLY A 396 5.06 -20.20 -17.39
N ALA A 397 6.31 -20.49 -17.76
CA ALA A 397 7.42 -19.56 -17.64
C ALA A 397 7.28 -18.34 -18.58
N ALA A 398 6.78 -18.54 -19.81
CA ALA A 398 6.55 -17.46 -20.75
C ALA A 398 5.38 -16.55 -20.31
N LEU A 399 4.28 -17.12 -19.77
CA LEU A 399 3.16 -16.34 -19.23
C LEU A 399 3.53 -15.61 -17.93
N THR A 400 4.44 -16.19 -17.12
CA THR A 400 5.08 -15.52 -15.98
C THR A 400 5.90 -14.30 -16.45
N LEU A 401 6.79 -14.47 -17.44
CA LEU A 401 7.59 -13.37 -18.00
C LEU A 401 6.73 -12.27 -18.64
N ARG A 402 5.68 -12.66 -19.37
CA ARG A 402 4.67 -11.74 -19.93
C ARG A 402 3.99 -10.88 -18.84
N THR A 403 3.73 -11.47 -17.67
CA THR A 403 3.16 -10.75 -16.52
C THR A 403 4.18 -9.82 -15.85
N LEU A 404 5.46 -10.22 -15.75
CA LEU A 404 6.53 -9.31 -15.27
C LEU A 404 6.70 -8.10 -16.20
N LEU A 405 6.61 -8.30 -17.51
CA LEU A 405 6.52 -7.24 -18.52
C LEU A 405 5.26 -6.36 -18.39
N GLY A 406 4.34 -6.70 -17.47
CA GLY A 406 3.18 -5.91 -17.07
C GLY A 406 2.01 -5.94 -18.05
N HIS A 407 2.01 -6.89 -18.99
CA HIS A 407 0.78 -7.33 -19.66
C HIS A 407 -0.14 -7.97 -18.61
N SER A 408 -1.46 -7.85 -18.80
CA SER A 408 -2.41 -8.51 -17.90
C SER A 408 -2.34 -10.04 -18.05
N PRO A 409 -2.63 -10.81 -16.98
CA PRO A 409 -2.91 -12.24 -17.09
C PRO A 409 -4.03 -12.51 -18.10
N PRO A 410 -4.03 -13.66 -18.79
CA PRO A 410 -5.16 -14.10 -19.60
C PRO A 410 -6.41 -14.37 -18.73
N VAL A 411 -7.54 -14.70 -19.35
CA VAL A 411 -8.72 -15.18 -18.61
C VAL A 411 -8.57 -16.67 -18.35
N LEU A 412 -8.80 -17.12 -17.12
CA LEU A 412 -8.79 -18.55 -16.77
C LEU A 412 -10.02 -19.27 -17.33
N GLU A 413 -9.93 -20.59 -17.44
CA GLU A 413 -11.13 -21.43 -17.54
C GLU A 413 -11.96 -21.32 -16.24
N ASP A 414 -13.24 -21.67 -16.31
CA ASP A 414 -14.13 -21.58 -15.15
C ASP A 414 -13.68 -22.52 -14.02
N LEU A 415 -13.40 -21.92 -12.85
CA LEU A 415 -12.76 -22.60 -11.73
C LEU A 415 -13.64 -23.70 -11.12
N THR A 416 -13.02 -24.80 -10.71
CA THR A 416 -13.64 -25.80 -9.84
C THR A 416 -13.80 -25.25 -8.42
N GLU A 417 -14.60 -25.92 -7.59
CA GLU A 417 -14.53 -25.72 -6.14
C GLU A 417 -13.14 -26.17 -5.63
N PRO A 418 -12.52 -25.46 -4.65
CA PRO A 418 -11.32 -25.98 -3.99
C PRO A 418 -11.61 -27.30 -3.27
N THR A 419 -10.63 -28.19 -3.21
CA THR A 419 -10.71 -29.51 -2.56
C THR A 419 -10.95 -29.42 -1.04
N ASP A 420 -11.34 -30.52 -0.39
CA ASP A 420 -11.38 -30.55 1.09
C ASP A 420 -10.00 -30.83 1.68
N GLU A 421 -9.11 -31.49 0.93
CA GLU A 421 -7.72 -31.68 1.30
C GLU A 421 -6.93 -30.35 1.34
N ILE A 422 -7.22 -29.39 0.45
CA ILE A 422 -6.66 -28.04 0.58
C ILE A 422 -7.31 -27.24 1.73
N LYS A 423 -8.59 -27.49 2.08
CA LYS A 423 -9.20 -26.92 3.29
C LYS A 423 -8.48 -27.39 4.54
N GLU A 424 -8.22 -28.69 4.69
CA GLU A 424 -7.45 -29.24 5.82
C GLU A 424 -6.05 -28.59 5.87
N THR A 425 -5.35 -28.55 4.73
CA THR A 425 -3.99 -28.02 4.61
C THR A 425 -3.92 -26.54 4.98
N ILE A 426 -4.81 -25.69 4.43
CA ILE A 426 -4.87 -24.26 4.72
C ILE A 426 -5.19 -24.01 6.20
N LEU A 427 -6.15 -24.73 6.79
CA LEU A 427 -6.54 -24.54 8.19
C LEU A 427 -5.43 -24.96 9.17
N ASN A 428 -4.72 -26.04 8.87
CA ASN A 428 -3.53 -26.46 9.59
C ASN A 428 -2.42 -25.38 9.56
N CYS A 429 -2.18 -24.77 8.39
CA CYS A 429 -1.22 -23.68 8.22
C CYS A 429 -1.64 -22.41 8.98
N ILE A 430 -2.90 -21.96 8.83
CA ILE A 430 -3.45 -20.81 9.55
C ILE A 430 -3.27 -21.02 11.06
N TYR A 431 -3.65 -22.19 11.58
CA TYR A 431 -3.55 -22.50 13.00
C TYR A 431 -2.10 -22.43 13.52
N ALA A 432 -1.14 -23.05 12.82
CA ALA A 432 0.27 -23.02 13.22
C ALA A 432 0.88 -21.60 13.19
N GLN A 433 0.37 -20.72 12.31
CA GLN A 433 0.91 -19.37 12.08
C GLN A 433 0.18 -18.25 12.83
N LYS A 434 -1.04 -18.50 13.30
CA LYS A 434 -1.87 -17.55 14.06
C LYS A 434 -1.17 -16.87 15.26
N PRO A 435 -0.27 -17.53 16.01
CA PRO A 435 0.45 -16.87 17.11
C PRO A 435 1.42 -15.75 16.68
N TYR A 436 1.76 -15.64 15.38
CA TYR A 436 2.80 -14.75 14.88
C TYR A 436 2.29 -13.63 13.94
N TRP A 437 1.09 -13.78 13.37
CA TRP A 437 0.55 -12.87 12.35
C TRP A 437 -0.86 -12.39 12.69
N ASN A 438 -1.08 -11.07 12.65
CA ASN A 438 -2.38 -10.46 12.95
C ASN A 438 -3.43 -10.81 11.90
N CYS A 439 -3.02 -11.01 10.64
CA CYS A 439 -3.87 -11.38 9.51
C CYS A 439 -4.62 -12.72 9.69
N TYR A 440 -4.23 -13.56 10.64
CA TYR A 440 -4.91 -14.84 10.96
C TYR A 440 -5.73 -14.78 12.26
N ASN A 441 -5.65 -13.68 13.02
CA ASN A 441 -6.29 -13.56 14.33
C ASN A 441 -7.81 -13.27 14.30
N PHE A 442 -8.41 -13.21 13.11
CA PHE A 442 -9.86 -13.05 12.90
C PHE A 442 -10.68 -14.37 12.98
N GLN A 443 -10.02 -15.51 12.75
CA GLN A 443 -10.63 -16.85 12.80
C GLN A 443 -11.11 -17.19 14.22
N GLN A 444 -12.27 -17.81 14.34
CA GLN A 444 -12.82 -18.23 15.64
C GLN A 444 -11.97 -19.33 16.31
N THR A 445 -12.13 -19.51 17.62
CA THR A 445 -11.41 -20.53 18.42
C THR A 445 -12.33 -21.25 19.41
N TYR A 446 -12.15 -22.55 19.57
CA TYR A 446 -12.91 -23.39 20.51
C TYR A 446 -11.98 -24.08 21.53
N SER A 447 -12.48 -24.45 22.71
CA SER A 447 -11.70 -25.15 23.73
C SER A 447 -11.62 -26.65 23.44
N THR A 448 -10.42 -27.23 23.58
CA THR A 448 -10.21 -28.68 23.53
C THR A 448 -10.26 -29.32 24.91
N SER A 449 -10.15 -28.54 25.99
CA SER A 449 -10.23 -29.02 27.36
C SER A 449 -10.84 -27.99 28.33
N GLY A 450 -12.06 -28.26 28.80
CA GLY A 450 -12.76 -27.42 29.78
C GLY A 450 -14.30 -27.54 29.70
N PRO A 451 -15.03 -26.81 30.56
CA PRO A 451 -16.45 -26.55 30.31
C PRO A 451 -16.60 -25.63 29.09
N PRO A 452 -17.66 -25.78 28.27
CA PRO A 452 -17.83 -24.99 27.05
C PRO A 452 -18.02 -23.50 27.34
N ASN A 453 -17.27 -22.67 26.62
CA ASN A 453 -17.41 -21.22 26.60
C ASN A 453 -18.34 -20.76 25.46
N VAL A 454 -18.64 -19.46 25.38
CA VAL A 454 -19.49 -18.88 24.31
C VAL A 454 -18.94 -19.19 22.91
N CYS A 455 -17.62 -19.29 22.76
CA CYS A 455 -16.98 -19.64 21.49
C CYS A 455 -17.00 -21.14 21.15
N ASP A 456 -17.42 -22.01 22.07
CA ASP A 456 -17.59 -23.45 21.81
C ASP A 456 -18.89 -23.79 21.06
N GLU A 457 -19.79 -22.83 20.86
CA GLU A 457 -21.04 -22.98 20.08
C GLU A 457 -20.80 -22.99 18.55
N ALA A 458 -19.56 -22.84 18.10
CA ALA A 458 -19.20 -22.89 16.68
C ALA A 458 -19.61 -24.22 16.01
N LYS A 459 -20.42 -24.12 14.95
CA LYS A 459 -21.03 -25.27 14.24
C LYS A 459 -20.05 -26.11 13.42
N GLU A 460 -19.00 -25.47 12.89
CA GLU A 460 -17.90 -26.13 12.19
C GLU A 460 -16.61 -25.89 12.98
N LYS A 461 -15.94 -26.99 13.36
CA LYS A 461 -14.68 -27.00 14.11
C LYS A 461 -13.63 -27.79 13.33
N HIS A 462 -12.40 -27.30 13.28
CA HIS A 462 -11.27 -27.95 12.61
C HIS A 462 -10.38 -28.69 13.60
N THR A 463 -10.17 -29.98 13.38
CA THR A 463 -9.23 -30.79 14.18
C THR A 463 -7.87 -30.79 13.51
N VAL A 464 -6.93 -30.07 14.11
CA VAL A 464 -5.54 -30.01 13.64
C VAL A 464 -4.90 -31.39 13.78
N THR A 465 -4.37 -31.91 12.68
CA THR A 465 -3.84 -33.28 12.60
C THR A 465 -2.45 -33.27 11.96
N VAL A 466 -1.44 -33.70 12.71
CA VAL A 466 -0.07 -33.86 12.19
C VAL A 466 0.13 -35.34 11.83
N LYS A 467 0.47 -35.61 10.57
CA LYS A 467 0.85 -36.95 10.08
C LYS A 467 2.23 -36.91 9.44
N TRP A 468 2.95 -38.01 9.58
CA TRP A 468 4.17 -38.31 8.84
C TRP A 468 4.28 -39.83 8.63
N GLU A 469 4.43 -40.24 7.37
CA GLU A 469 4.43 -41.63 6.88
C GLU A 469 5.67 -41.94 6.02
N GLY A 470 6.61 -41.00 5.93
CA GLY A 470 7.85 -41.13 5.16
C GLY A 470 8.94 -42.00 5.82
N ASP A 471 10.11 -42.03 5.19
CA ASP A 471 11.34 -42.61 5.73
C ASP A 471 12.47 -41.57 5.65
N GLU A 472 13.16 -41.34 6.78
CA GLU A 472 14.33 -40.44 6.86
C GLU A 472 15.67 -41.21 6.66
N THR A 473 15.62 -42.52 6.39
CA THR A 473 16.79 -43.39 6.18
C THR A 473 17.56 -43.02 4.92
N ARG A 474 18.71 -42.36 5.08
CA ARG A 474 19.65 -42.10 3.97
C ARG A 474 20.35 -43.41 3.56
N PRO A 475 20.32 -43.82 2.27
CA PRO A 475 21.17 -44.90 1.78
C PRO A 475 22.63 -44.45 1.62
N ASP A 476 23.57 -45.38 1.69
CA ASP A 476 25.00 -45.10 1.45
C ASP A 476 25.29 -44.64 0.00
N THR A 477 24.45 -45.06 -0.95
CA THR A 477 24.49 -44.65 -2.36
C THR A 477 23.07 -44.52 -2.94
N PHE A 478 22.90 -43.58 -3.87
CA PHE A 478 21.65 -43.28 -4.57
C PHE A 478 21.67 -43.83 -6.00
N ALA A 479 20.49 -44.12 -6.56
CA ALA A 479 20.38 -44.63 -7.92
C ALA A 479 20.56 -43.50 -8.94
N THR A 480 21.50 -43.66 -9.87
CA THR A 480 21.89 -42.66 -10.88
C THR A 480 21.16 -42.76 -12.21
N ARG A 481 20.32 -43.79 -12.38
CA ARG A 481 19.69 -44.20 -13.66
C ARG A 481 18.27 -44.70 -13.42
N ASN A 482 17.32 -44.39 -14.30
CA ASN A 482 15.90 -44.81 -14.20
C ASN A 482 15.25 -44.51 -12.82
N CYS A 483 15.73 -43.47 -12.13
CA CYS A 483 15.39 -43.14 -10.75
C CYS A 483 14.25 -42.11 -10.62
N TYR A 484 13.29 -42.16 -11.55
CA TYR A 484 12.24 -41.17 -11.72
C TYR A 484 10.97 -41.81 -12.33
N PRO A 485 9.78 -41.23 -12.10
CA PRO A 485 8.53 -41.74 -12.65
C PRO A 485 8.51 -41.70 -14.18
N VAL A 486 7.83 -42.68 -14.80
CA VAL A 486 7.67 -42.77 -16.26
C VAL A 486 6.19 -42.84 -16.60
N GLN A 487 5.65 -41.79 -17.23
CA GLN A 487 4.27 -41.72 -17.70
C GLN A 487 4.03 -42.66 -18.90
N ASP A 488 2.81 -43.19 -19.03
CA ASP A 488 2.38 -43.94 -20.22
C ASP A 488 2.18 -43.03 -21.44
N ASP A 489 2.44 -43.53 -22.64
CA ASP A 489 2.37 -42.74 -23.87
C ASP A 489 0.93 -42.28 -24.22
N GLY A 490 -0.08 -42.98 -23.71
CA GLY A 490 -1.47 -42.55 -23.78
C GLY A 490 -1.74 -41.34 -22.91
N PHE A 491 -1.18 -41.27 -21.70
CA PHE A 491 -1.22 -40.09 -20.82
C PHE A 491 -0.48 -38.92 -21.45
N LYS A 492 0.78 -39.11 -21.87
CA LYS A 492 1.58 -38.09 -22.58
C LYS A 492 0.81 -37.50 -23.76
N LYS A 493 0.15 -38.34 -24.56
CA LYS A 493 -0.70 -37.89 -25.67
C LYS A 493 -1.90 -37.04 -25.20
N ARG A 494 -2.65 -37.49 -24.19
CA ARG A 494 -3.79 -36.72 -23.65
C ARG A 494 -3.36 -35.36 -23.09
N ILE A 495 -2.21 -35.31 -22.41
CA ILE A 495 -1.60 -34.08 -21.92
C ILE A 495 -1.19 -33.16 -23.07
N ALA A 496 -0.53 -33.68 -24.11
CA ALA A 496 -0.17 -32.89 -25.30
C ALA A 496 -1.42 -32.33 -26.02
N GLU A 497 -2.50 -33.11 -26.14
CA GLU A 497 -3.78 -32.66 -26.70
C GLU A 497 -4.42 -31.55 -25.83
N ARG A 498 -4.39 -31.69 -24.50
CA ARG A 498 -4.88 -30.68 -23.54
C ARG A 498 -4.05 -29.39 -23.54
N LEU A 499 -2.73 -29.49 -23.53
CA LEU A 499 -1.83 -28.33 -23.59
C LEU A 499 -1.95 -27.59 -24.92
N ASN A 500 -2.04 -28.31 -26.05
CA ASN A 500 -2.28 -27.68 -27.35
C ASN A 500 -3.66 -26.97 -27.40
N HIS A 501 -4.69 -27.53 -26.75
CA HIS A 501 -5.97 -26.84 -26.61
C HIS A 501 -5.85 -25.56 -25.75
N LEU A 502 -5.20 -25.64 -24.58
CA LEU A 502 -4.96 -24.49 -23.70
C LEU A 502 -4.20 -23.37 -24.43
N ARG A 503 -3.11 -23.70 -25.15
CA ARG A 503 -2.34 -22.74 -25.97
C ARG A 503 -3.16 -22.11 -27.12
N LEU A 504 -4.23 -22.77 -27.57
CA LEU A 504 -5.11 -22.27 -28.64
C LEU A 504 -6.26 -21.39 -28.12
N VAL A 505 -6.77 -21.65 -26.90
CA VAL A 505 -7.89 -20.88 -26.31
C VAL A 505 -7.44 -19.75 -25.39
N THR A 506 -6.18 -19.74 -24.96
CA THR A 506 -5.62 -18.66 -24.14
C THR A 506 -5.48 -17.39 -24.98
N ASP A 507 -6.36 -16.41 -24.75
CA ASP A 507 -6.28 -15.11 -25.41
C ASP A 507 -5.06 -14.32 -24.90
N LEU A 508 -4.09 -14.11 -25.79
CA LEU A 508 -2.87 -13.34 -25.57
C LEU A 508 -2.83 -12.06 -26.41
N SER A 509 -3.98 -11.59 -26.90
CA SER A 509 -4.12 -10.29 -27.53
C SER A 509 -3.58 -9.15 -26.65
N THR A 510 -3.24 -8.04 -27.29
CA THR A 510 -2.74 -6.83 -26.64
C THR A 510 -3.53 -5.64 -27.17
N PRO A 511 -4.09 -4.77 -26.30
CA PRO A 511 -4.83 -3.60 -26.75
C PRO A 511 -3.92 -2.57 -27.42
N HIS A 512 -4.49 -1.69 -28.23
CA HIS A 512 -3.73 -0.59 -28.84
C HIS A 512 -3.17 0.39 -27.78
N HIS A 513 -3.93 0.63 -26.71
CA HIS A 513 -3.56 1.47 -25.59
C HIS A 513 -3.77 0.74 -24.25
N ALA A 514 -2.84 0.90 -23.29
CA ALA A 514 -2.94 0.18 -22.01
C ALA A 514 -4.12 0.66 -21.14
N VAL A 515 -4.36 1.97 -21.12
CA VAL A 515 -5.36 2.64 -20.26
C VAL A 515 -6.03 3.76 -21.04
N GLY A 516 -7.36 3.71 -21.14
CA GLY A 516 -8.20 4.81 -21.61
C GLY A 516 -8.55 5.77 -20.48
N TYR A 517 -8.71 7.05 -20.80
CA TYR A 517 -9.12 8.10 -19.88
C TYR A 517 -10.20 8.97 -20.53
N ILE A 518 -11.27 9.26 -19.80
CA ILE A 518 -12.38 10.07 -20.31
C ILE A 518 -12.87 11.08 -19.27
N TYR A 519 -13.08 12.31 -19.72
CA TYR A 519 -13.44 13.50 -18.95
C TYR A 519 -14.06 14.52 -19.90
N ASP A 520 -15.09 15.26 -19.48
CA ASP A 520 -15.70 16.33 -20.27
C ASP A 520 -16.18 17.49 -19.39
N GLN A 521 -16.14 18.71 -19.93
CA GLN A 521 -16.53 19.93 -19.23
C GLN A 521 -18.05 20.18 -19.20
N ALA A 522 -18.85 19.53 -20.05
CA ALA A 522 -20.31 19.58 -19.99
C ALA A 522 -20.84 19.07 -18.65
N MET A 523 -20.16 18.11 -18.02
CA MET A 523 -20.46 17.61 -16.67
C MET A 523 -20.27 18.66 -15.57
N LEU A 524 -19.65 19.82 -15.85
CA LEU A 524 -19.54 20.94 -14.91
C LEU A 524 -20.81 21.81 -14.84
N LYS A 525 -21.76 21.64 -15.79
CA LYS A 525 -23.01 22.42 -15.86
C LYS A 525 -23.94 22.12 -14.68
N HIS A 526 -24.07 20.85 -14.30
CA HIS A 526 -24.83 20.43 -13.12
C HIS A 526 -24.17 20.94 -11.84
N LYS A 527 -24.80 21.89 -11.14
CA LYS A 527 -24.30 22.46 -9.88
C LYS A 527 -25.43 23.02 -9.01
N ASN A 528 -25.23 22.99 -7.70
CA ASN A 528 -26.19 23.51 -6.74
C ASN A 528 -26.04 25.04 -6.61
N ILE A 529 -26.87 25.79 -7.32
CA ILE A 529 -26.85 27.27 -7.29
C ILE A 529 -27.44 27.82 -5.98
N CYS A 530 -28.23 27.04 -5.26
CA CYS A 530 -28.94 27.48 -4.05
C CYS A 530 -28.11 27.30 -2.76
N GLU A 531 -27.20 26.33 -2.75
CA GLU A 531 -26.37 25.98 -1.59
C GLU A 531 -24.87 26.04 -1.99
N PRO A 532 -24.24 27.23 -2.06
CA PRO A 532 -22.81 27.36 -2.34
C PRO A 532 -21.98 26.64 -1.28
N GLY A 533 -21.06 25.77 -1.71
CA GLY A 533 -20.31 24.87 -0.83
C GLY A 533 -20.93 23.47 -0.66
N HIS A 534 -21.96 23.13 -1.44
CA HIS A 534 -22.45 21.75 -1.54
C HIS A 534 -21.32 20.77 -1.92
N VAL A 535 -21.25 19.63 -1.23
CA VAL A 535 -20.12 18.67 -1.29
C VAL A 535 -19.94 18.02 -2.67
N GLU A 536 -21.03 17.59 -3.31
CA GLU A 536 -20.99 17.17 -4.71
C GLU A 536 -20.97 18.44 -5.59
N CYS A 537 -19.82 18.71 -6.21
CA CYS A 537 -19.51 19.97 -6.90
C CYS A 537 -18.64 19.75 -8.17
N PRO A 538 -18.69 20.67 -9.16
CA PRO A 538 -17.90 20.59 -10.40
C PRO A 538 -16.39 20.43 -10.19
N GLU A 539 -15.86 21.07 -9.14
CA GLU A 539 -14.44 21.10 -8.77
C GLU A 539 -13.86 19.70 -8.53
N ARG A 540 -14.70 18.70 -8.19
CA ARG A 540 -14.30 17.30 -8.00
C ARG A 540 -13.59 16.73 -9.22
N ILE A 541 -14.25 16.76 -10.38
CA ILE A 541 -13.68 16.23 -11.63
C ILE A 541 -12.59 17.14 -12.19
N MET A 542 -12.68 18.46 -11.97
CA MET A 542 -11.63 19.41 -12.35
C MET A 542 -10.30 19.09 -11.65
N ARG A 543 -10.30 18.94 -10.31
CA ARG A 543 -9.08 18.67 -9.55
C ARG A 543 -8.51 17.28 -9.84
N ILE A 544 -9.35 16.28 -10.12
CA ILE A 544 -8.88 14.97 -10.60
C ILE A 544 -8.16 15.11 -11.94
N HIS A 545 -8.75 15.82 -12.91
CA HIS A 545 -8.13 16.06 -14.22
C HIS A 545 -6.83 16.87 -14.13
N GLU A 546 -6.81 17.94 -13.32
CA GLU A 546 -5.59 18.70 -13.01
C GLU A 546 -4.52 17.82 -12.36
N ARG A 547 -4.87 16.96 -11.39
CA ARG A 547 -3.90 16.05 -10.77
C ARG A 547 -3.32 15.07 -11.77
N HIS A 548 -4.11 14.56 -12.71
CA HIS A 548 -3.63 13.70 -13.79
C HIS A 548 -2.66 14.44 -14.73
N ARG A 549 -2.86 15.74 -14.95
CA ARG A 549 -1.90 16.61 -15.66
C ARG A 549 -0.64 16.82 -14.83
N ASP A 550 -0.78 17.19 -13.57
CA ASP A 550 0.32 17.44 -12.63
C ASP A 550 1.20 16.20 -12.42
N PHE A 551 0.65 14.99 -12.55
CA PHE A 551 1.37 13.72 -12.43
C PHE A 551 1.89 13.18 -13.77
N GLY A 552 1.67 13.88 -14.90
CA GLY A 552 2.07 13.41 -16.24
C GLY A 552 1.33 12.13 -16.66
N LEU A 553 0.12 11.90 -16.14
CA LEU A 553 -0.70 10.74 -16.48
C LEU A 553 -1.47 10.98 -17.78
N LEU A 554 -1.93 12.21 -18.04
CA LEU A 554 -2.64 12.56 -19.29
C LEU A 554 -1.79 12.33 -20.55
N ASP A 555 -0.46 12.39 -20.43
CA ASP A 555 0.50 12.13 -21.53
C ASP A 555 0.77 10.64 -21.74
N ARG A 556 0.21 9.76 -20.88
CA ARG A 556 0.47 8.31 -20.81
C ARG A 556 -0.78 7.44 -21.00
N VAL A 557 -1.96 8.05 -20.94
CA VAL A 557 -3.27 7.41 -21.16
C VAL A 557 -3.84 7.83 -22.52
N HIS A 558 -4.68 7.00 -23.12
CA HIS A 558 -5.41 7.35 -24.33
C HIS A 558 -6.65 8.19 -23.97
N GLN A 559 -6.70 9.43 -24.43
CA GLN A 559 -7.78 10.36 -24.09
C GLN A 559 -8.96 10.18 -25.06
N LEU A 560 -10.04 9.57 -24.58
CA LEU A 560 -11.24 9.28 -25.36
C LEU A 560 -12.15 10.50 -25.49
N THR A 561 -12.93 10.55 -26.58
CA THR A 561 -13.95 11.59 -26.79
C THR A 561 -15.24 11.23 -26.08
N ALA A 562 -15.79 12.16 -25.30
CA ALA A 562 -17.06 11.98 -24.61
C ALA A 562 -18.27 11.93 -25.56
N ARG A 563 -19.30 11.19 -25.15
CA ARG A 563 -20.62 11.17 -25.80
C ARG A 563 -21.73 11.26 -24.75
N GLN A 564 -22.92 11.68 -25.18
CA GLN A 564 -24.13 11.49 -24.38
C GLN A 564 -24.64 10.05 -24.53
N ALA A 565 -25.17 9.48 -23.46
CA ALA A 565 -26.02 8.30 -23.52
C ALA A 565 -27.34 8.66 -24.21
N THR A 566 -27.79 7.78 -25.09
CA THR A 566 -29.09 7.91 -25.77
C THR A 566 -30.24 7.54 -24.82
N ASP A 567 -31.46 7.98 -25.16
CA ASP A 567 -32.67 7.56 -24.46
C ASP A 567 -32.76 6.04 -24.26
N GLN A 568 -32.38 5.25 -25.27
CA GLN A 568 -32.44 3.78 -25.21
C GLN A 568 -31.40 3.17 -24.26
N GLU A 569 -30.19 3.73 -24.22
CA GLU A 569 -29.14 3.30 -23.27
C GLU A 569 -29.51 3.67 -21.82
N ILE A 570 -30.24 4.77 -21.61
CA ILE A 570 -30.79 5.14 -20.30
C ILE A 570 -31.95 4.20 -19.91
N LEU A 571 -32.85 3.92 -20.86
CA LEU A 571 -34.01 3.04 -20.66
C LEU A 571 -33.65 1.56 -20.44
N ALA A 572 -32.39 1.16 -20.63
CA ALA A 572 -31.89 -0.17 -20.29
C ALA A 572 -31.84 -0.43 -18.78
N VAL A 573 -31.85 0.63 -17.95
CA VAL A 573 -31.84 0.55 -16.48
C VAL A 573 -32.76 1.56 -15.76
N HIS A 574 -33.39 2.49 -16.49
CA HIS A 574 -34.35 3.46 -15.93
C HIS A 574 -35.71 3.38 -16.61
N THR A 575 -36.77 3.65 -15.86
CA THR A 575 -38.12 3.74 -16.40
C THR A 575 -38.32 4.99 -17.27
N GLU A 576 -39.23 4.89 -18.25
CA GLU A 576 -39.66 6.04 -19.06
C GLU A 576 -40.22 7.19 -18.21
N THR A 577 -40.90 6.87 -17.10
CA THR A 577 -41.36 7.84 -16.10
C THR A 577 -40.22 8.65 -15.51
N HIS A 578 -39.10 8.00 -15.14
CA HIS A 578 -37.94 8.69 -14.58
C HIS A 578 -37.21 9.54 -15.63
N LEU A 579 -36.97 9.00 -16.83
CA LEU A 579 -36.32 9.72 -17.92
C LEU A 579 -37.12 10.96 -18.36
N ASN A 580 -38.44 10.84 -18.50
CA ASN A 580 -39.29 11.98 -18.88
C ASN A 580 -39.31 13.06 -17.78
N ARG A 581 -39.32 12.67 -16.50
CA ARG A 581 -39.15 13.61 -15.37
C ARG A 581 -37.81 14.35 -15.42
N LEU A 582 -36.72 13.68 -15.80
CA LEU A 582 -35.41 14.34 -15.96
C LEU A 582 -35.38 15.30 -17.17
N LYS A 583 -36.13 15.00 -18.24
CA LYS A 583 -36.27 15.89 -19.41
C LYS A 583 -36.99 17.19 -19.06
N GLU A 584 -38.02 17.13 -18.22
CA GLU A 584 -38.78 18.31 -17.75
C GLU A 584 -37.91 19.34 -17.02
N LEU A 585 -36.83 18.92 -16.35
CA LEU A 585 -35.91 19.80 -15.60
C LEU A 585 -35.35 20.93 -16.48
N SER A 586 -35.06 20.64 -17.75
CA SER A 586 -34.50 21.58 -18.73
C SER A 586 -35.38 22.81 -19.00
N SER A 587 -36.70 22.68 -18.81
CA SER A 587 -37.68 23.76 -18.98
C SER A 587 -38.17 24.35 -17.65
N THR A 588 -37.71 23.80 -16.52
CA THR A 588 -38.21 24.11 -15.18
C THR A 588 -37.38 25.21 -14.51
N SER A 589 -38.05 26.19 -13.90
CA SER A 589 -37.37 27.32 -13.26
C SER A 589 -36.52 26.89 -12.05
N LEU A 590 -35.37 27.54 -11.81
CA LEU A 590 -34.50 27.23 -10.66
C LEU A 590 -35.24 27.22 -9.31
N ARG A 591 -36.23 28.10 -9.12
CA ARG A 591 -37.07 28.12 -7.90
C ARG A 591 -37.96 26.88 -7.81
N SER A 592 -38.50 26.42 -8.93
CA SER A 592 -39.30 25.19 -9.01
C SER A 592 -38.42 23.96 -8.76
N LEU A 593 -37.23 23.90 -9.36
CA LEU A 593 -36.23 22.83 -9.16
C LEU A 593 -35.82 22.72 -7.68
N HIS A 594 -35.55 23.85 -7.01
CA HIS A 594 -35.21 23.88 -5.59
C HIS A 594 -36.36 23.41 -4.67
N ILE A 595 -37.63 23.50 -5.12
CA ILE A 595 -38.78 22.94 -4.40
C ILE A 595 -38.93 21.44 -4.71
N GLN A 596 -38.79 21.04 -5.98
CA GLN A 596 -38.87 19.64 -6.43
C GLN A 596 -37.81 18.75 -5.78
N LYS A 597 -36.61 19.26 -5.48
CA LYS A 597 -35.55 18.49 -4.80
C LYS A 597 -36.03 17.87 -3.48
N ASN A 598 -36.94 18.53 -2.77
CA ASN A 598 -37.44 18.11 -1.46
C ASN A 598 -38.41 16.91 -1.52
N ALA A 599 -38.70 16.38 -2.72
CA ALA A 599 -39.41 15.11 -2.91
C ALA A 599 -38.46 13.90 -2.99
N TYR A 600 -37.14 14.12 -2.90
CA TYR A 600 -36.08 13.13 -3.06
C TYR A 600 -35.08 13.22 -1.89
N ASP A 601 -34.45 12.11 -1.55
CA ASP A 601 -33.41 12.10 -0.50
C ASP A 601 -32.07 12.58 -1.08
N SER A 602 -31.56 13.68 -0.53
CA SER A 602 -30.20 14.17 -0.80
C SER A 602 -29.89 14.40 -2.29
N VAL A 603 -30.84 14.95 -3.04
CA VAL A 603 -30.68 15.35 -4.45
C VAL A 603 -30.73 16.88 -4.60
N TYR A 604 -30.07 17.41 -5.64
CA TYR A 604 -30.31 18.76 -6.15
C TYR A 604 -30.45 18.73 -7.69
N PHE A 605 -31.12 19.73 -8.26
CA PHE A 605 -31.37 19.80 -9.70
C PHE A 605 -30.90 21.13 -10.32
N HIS A 606 -30.46 21.05 -11.57
CA HIS A 606 -30.14 22.16 -12.46
C HIS A 606 -30.85 21.92 -13.81
N PRO A 607 -31.17 22.92 -14.65
CA PRO A 607 -31.75 22.67 -15.97
C PRO A 607 -30.87 21.74 -16.84
N ASP A 608 -29.55 21.88 -16.71
CA ASP A 608 -28.55 21.03 -17.39
C ASP A 608 -28.26 19.69 -16.68
N SER A 609 -29.06 19.30 -15.66
CA SER A 609 -28.86 18.06 -14.89
C SER A 609 -28.89 16.82 -15.78
N LEU A 610 -29.88 16.71 -16.67
CA LEU A 610 -29.99 15.56 -17.59
C LEU A 610 -28.85 15.55 -18.61
N GLU A 611 -28.45 16.72 -19.16
CA GLU A 611 -27.32 16.77 -20.09
C GLU A 611 -26.03 16.28 -19.42
N SER A 612 -25.76 16.75 -18.20
CA SER A 612 -24.59 16.36 -17.42
C SER A 612 -24.59 14.87 -17.10
N ALA A 613 -25.74 14.33 -16.65
CA ALA A 613 -25.89 12.90 -16.35
C ALA A 613 -25.79 12.03 -17.61
N ALA A 614 -26.37 12.45 -18.74
CA ALA A 614 -26.26 11.72 -20.00
C ALA A 614 -24.82 11.71 -20.53
N VAL A 615 -24.05 12.80 -20.37
CA VAL A 615 -22.60 12.80 -20.65
C VAL A 615 -21.86 11.86 -19.68
N ALA A 616 -22.17 11.88 -18.38
CA ALA A 616 -21.54 11.00 -17.40
C ALA A 616 -21.73 9.52 -17.75
N THR A 617 -22.98 9.09 -17.97
CA THR A 617 -23.29 7.72 -18.39
C THR A 617 -22.63 7.39 -19.74
N GLY A 618 -22.78 8.26 -20.74
CA GLY A 618 -22.23 8.05 -22.09
C GLY A 618 -20.70 7.96 -22.14
N CYS A 619 -19.98 8.63 -21.23
CA CYS A 619 -18.54 8.45 -21.06
C CYS A 619 -18.18 7.03 -20.60
N VAL A 620 -18.94 6.45 -19.65
CA VAL A 620 -18.69 5.07 -19.19
C VAL A 620 -19.04 4.06 -20.27
N LEU A 621 -20.12 4.26 -21.03
CA LEU A 621 -20.45 3.40 -22.17
C LEU A 621 -19.36 3.44 -23.25
N GLN A 622 -18.85 4.63 -23.58
CA GLN A 622 -17.74 4.80 -24.53
C GLN A 622 -16.42 4.14 -24.05
N MET A 623 -16.19 4.09 -22.73
CA MET A 623 -15.06 3.36 -22.15
C MET A 623 -15.26 1.84 -22.25
N VAL A 624 -16.49 1.34 -22.03
CA VAL A 624 -16.84 -0.07 -22.26
C VAL A 624 -16.65 -0.45 -23.73
N ASP A 625 -17.09 0.38 -24.67
CA ASP A 625 -16.85 0.20 -26.11
C ASP A 625 -15.34 0.10 -26.40
N SER A 626 -14.54 1.04 -25.90
CA SER A 626 -13.09 1.08 -26.12
C SER A 626 -12.35 -0.13 -25.52
N VAL A 627 -12.78 -0.60 -24.34
CA VAL A 627 -12.16 -1.74 -23.63
C VAL A 627 -12.58 -3.09 -24.23
N LEU A 628 -13.82 -3.25 -24.69
CA LEU A 628 -14.29 -4.50 -25.29
C LEU A 628 -13.92 -4.64 -26.78
N THR A 629 -13.58 -3.54 -27.46
CA THR A 629 -13.04 -3.55 -28.85
C THR A 629 -11.51 -3.56 -28.92
N PHE A 630 -10.81 -3.70 -27.78
CA PHE A 630 -9.34 -3.70 -27.65
C PHE A 630 -8.63 -2.42 -28.11
N GLU A 631 -9.34 -1.29 -28.24
CA GLU A 631 -8.69 0.02 -28.32
C GLU A 631 -7.94 0.33 -27.01
N CYS A 632 -8.59 0.08 -25.87
CA CYS A 632 -8.00 0.18 -24.54
C CYS A 632 -7.95 -1.19 -23.83
N GLY A 633 -6.99 -1.39 -22.93
CA GLY A 633 -6.95 -2.57 -22.05
C GLY A 633 -7.76 -2.41 -20.77
N SER A 634 -7.87 -1.18 -20.28
CA SER A 634 -8.53 -0.77 -19.04
C SER A 634 -8.93 0.70 -19.14
N GLY A 635 -9.73 1.22 -18.21
CA GLY A 635 -10.36 2.54 -18.36
C GLY A 635 -10.56 3.34 -17.08
N VAL A 636 -10.50 4.67 -17.20
CA VAL A 636 -10.75 5.62 -16.10
C VAL A 636 -11.74 6.70 -16.55
N CYS A 637 -12.91 6.73 -15.91
CA CYS A 637 -14.01 7.65 -16.19
C CYS A 637 -14.11 8.70 -15.07
N VAL A 638 -13.64 9.91 -15.35
CA VAL A 638 -13.68 11.04 -14.41
C VAL A 638 -14.99 11.82 -14.64
N VAL A 639 -16.09 11.22 -14.18
CA VAL A 639 -17.47 11.60 -14.49
C VAL A 639 -18.23 12.20 -13.30
N ARG A 640 -19.25 13.02 -13.56
CA ARG A 640 -20.28 13.44 -12.59
C ARG A 640 -21.55 13.95 -13.28
N PRO A 641 -22.74 13.92 -12.66
CA PRO A 641 -23.06 13.39 -11.33
C PRO A 641 -22.78 11.89 -11.18
N PRO A 642 -22.66 11.39 -9.93
CA PRO A 642 -22.59 9.96 -9.64
C PRO A 642 -23.89 9.24 -10.05
N GLY A 643 -23.89 7.91 -9.95
CA GLY A 643 -24.99 7.04 -10.36
C GLY A 643 -25.41 5.95 -9.38
N HIS A 644 -24.55 5.43 -8.49
CA HIS A 644 -24.81 4.17 -7.78
C HIS A 644 -26.03 4.17 -6.82
N HIS A 645 -26.48 5.34 -6.33
CA HIS A 645 -27.72 5.48 -5.55
C HIS A 645 -29.00 5.62 -6.38
N ALA A 646 -28.90 5.89 -7.69
CA ALA A 646 -30.05 6.04 -8.57
C ALA A 646 -30.67 4.67 -8.91
N ASP A 647 -31.96 4.55 -8.64
CA ASP A 647 -32.80 3.36 -8.80
C ASP A 647 -33.70 3.52 -10.04
N GLU A 648 -34.38 2.45 -10.50
CA GLU A 648 -35.11 2.41 -11.78
C GLU A 648 -36.15 3.55 -11.96
N GLU A 649 -36.70 4.08 -10.86
CA GLU A 649 -37.74 5.13 -10.87
C GLU A 649 -37.34 6.46 -10.19
N ILE A 650 -36.23 6.49 -9.42
CA ILE A 650 -36.01 7.51 -8.37
C ILE A 650 -34.52 7.92 -8.28
N PRO A 651 -34.20 9.23 -8.40
CA PRO A 651 -32.88 9.76 -8.06
C PRO A 651 -32.71 9.90 -6.53
N SER A 652 -31.51 9.64 -6.03
CA SER A 652 -31.17 9.68 -4.60
C SER A 652 -29.68 9.94 -4.42
N GLY A 653 -29.24 10.52 -3.30
CA GLY A 653 -27.81 10.61 -2.94
C GLY A 653 -26.94 11.24 -4.05
N PHE A 654 -27.33 12.41 -4.53
CA PHE A 654 -26.78 13.14 -5.68
C PHE A 654 -26.86 12.42 -7.04
N CYS A 655 -27.25 11.14 -7.08
CA CYS A 655 -27.27 10.32 -8.28
C CYS A 655 -28.54 10.55 -9.11
N LEU A 656 -28.37 10.77 -10.41
CA LEU A 656 -29.48 11.02 -11.34
C LEU A 656 -29.71 9.88 -12.34
N LEU A 657 -28.65 9.19 -12.77
CA LEU A 657 -28.68 8.05 -13.68
C LEU A 657 -27.60 7.06 -13.22
N ASN A 658 -27.93 5.78 -13.11
CA ASN A 658 -27.00 4.75 -12.66
C ASN A 658 -25.95 4.40 -13.73
N ASN A 659 -24.83 5.11 -13.72
CA ASN A 659 -23.71 4.96 -14.66
C ASN A 659 -23.17 3.52 -14.72
N ALA A 660 -22.88 2.91 -13.56
CA ALA A 660 -22.28 1.58 -13.48
C ALA A 660 -23.24 0.46 -13.93
N ALA A 661 -24.51 0.51 -13.53
CA ALA A 661 -25.51 -0.47 -13.95
C ALA A 661 -25.85 -0.35 -15.44
N ALA A 662 -25.96 0.88 -15.98
CA ALA A 662 -26.12 1.11 -17.42
C ALA A 662 -24.96 0.51 -18.22
N ALA A 663 -23.72 0.74 -17.78
CA ALA A 663 -22.52 0.18 -18.39
C ALA A 663 -22.47 -1.36 -18.34
N ALA A 664 -22.93 -1.97 -17.24
CA ALA A 664 -23.02 -3.43 -17.14
C ALA A 664 -24.09 -4.02 -18.07
N LYS A 665 -25.29 -3.43 -18.15
CA LYS A 665 -26.33 -3.86 -19.10
C LYS A 665 -25.87 -3.68 -20.55
N TYR A 666 -25.27 -2.53 -20.87
CA TYR A 666 -24.71 -2.27 -22.20
C TYR A 666 -23.63 -3.28 -22.61
N ALA A 667 -22.70 -3.63 -21.70
CA ALA A 667 -21.71 -4.68 -21.96
C ALA A 667 -22.36 -6.06 -22.24
N ILE A 668 -23.48 -6.36 -21.59
CA ILE A 668 -24.21 -7.61 -21.77
C ILE A 668 -25.03 -7.61 -23.07
N ASP A 669 -25.83 -6.57 -23.31
CA ASP A 669 -26.84 -6.55 -24.36
C ASP A 669 -26.30 -6.03 -25.72
N ASN A 670 -25.24 -5.20 -25.72
CA ASN A 670 -24.57 -4.72 -26.95
C ASN A 670 -23.30 -5.51 -27.30
N HIS A 671 -22.54 -5.99 -26.31
CA HIS A 671 -21.28 -6.73 -26.52
C HIS A 671 -21.38 -8.23 -26.21
N GLY A 672 -22.54 -8.73 -25.73
CA GLY A 672 -22.80 -10.16 -25.56
C GLY A 672 -22.12 -10.81 -24.35
N LEU A 673 -21.68 -10.02 -23.36
CA LEU A 673 -21.06 -10.57 -22.16
C LEU A 673 -22.09 -11.34 -21.31
N ASN A 674 -21.63 -12.42 -20.69
CA ASN A 674 -22.42 -13.28 -19.81
C ASN A 674 -22.09 -13.07 -18.32
N ARG A 675 -20.95 -12.44 -18.00
CA ARG A 675 -20.49 -12.19 -16.62
C ARG A 675 -19.78 -10.85 -16.50
N VAL A 676 -20.38 -9.91 -15.77
CA VAL A 676 -19.81 -8.59 -15.44
C VAL A 676 -19.74 -8.45 -13.93
N LEU A 677 -18.59 -8.06 -13.37
CA LEU A 677 -18.47 -7.69 -11.97
C LEU A 677 -18.68 -6.17 -11.84
N ILE A 678 -19.63 -5.74 -11.02
CA ILE A 678 -19.66 -4.38 -10.46
C ILE A 678 -19.14 -4.48 -9.03
N LEU A 679 -18.00 -3.84 -8.76
CA LEU A 679 -17.45 -3.70 -7.40
C LEU A 679 -17.61 -2.25 -6.94
N ASP A 680 -18.32 -2.04 -5.85
CA ASP A 680 -18.50 -0.75 -5.20
C ASP A 680 -17.61 -0.65 -3.95
N TRP A 681 -16.76 0.37 -3.91
CA TRP A 681 -15.91 0.69 -2.77
C TRP A 681 -16.18 2.09 -2.19
N ASP A 682 -17.26 2.74 -2.66
CA ASP A 682 -17.81 3.94 -2.03
C ASP A 682 -18.18 3.65 -0.57
N VAL A 683 -18.08 4.66 0.30
CA VAL A 683 -18.42 4.47 1.72
C VAL A 683 -19.92 4.30 1.95
N HIS A 684 -20.76 4.62 0.96
CA HIS A 684 -22.21 4.41 0.99
C HIS A 684 -22.60 3.18 0.17
N HIS A 685 -23.67 2.50 0.58
CA HIS A 685 -24.21 1.39 -0.18
C HIS A 685 -24.89 1.88 -1.47
N GLY A 686 -24.40 1.44 -2.64
CA GLY A 686 -25.02 1.66 -3.96
C GLY A 686 -26.37 0.97 -4.12
N ASN A 687 -27.38 1.43 -3.38
CA ASN A 687 -28.72 0.84 -3.30
C ASN A 687 -29.44 0.75 -4.65
N GLY A 688 -29.18 1.70 -5.55
CA GLY A 688 -29.78 1.74 -6.87
C GLY A 688 -29.19 0.64 -7.75
N THR A 689 -27.87 0.52 -7.75
CA THR A 689 -27.14 -0.54 -8.45
C THR A 689 -27.61 -1.92 -7.98
N GLN A 690 -27.63 -2.13 -6.65
CA GLN A 690 -28.11 -3.38 -6.06
C GLN A 690 -29.51 -3.77 -6.55
N ARG A 691 -30.46 -2.82 -6.65
CA ARG A 691 -31.84 -3.11 -7.08
C ARG A 691 -31.92 -3.45 -8.56
N ILE A 692 -31.33 -2.63 -9.42
CA ILE A 692 -31.27 -2.82 -10.88
C ILE A 692 -30.63 -4.18 -11.25
N THR A 693 -29.70 -4.69 -10.43
CA THR A 693 -29.01 -5.96 -10.67
C THR A 693 -29.54 -7.14 -9.85
N TYR A 694 -30.47 -6.94 -8.90
CA TYR A 694 -30.81 -7.91 -7.83
C TYR A 694 -31.29 -9.29 -8.32
N HIS A 695 -31.74 -9.37 -9.57
CA HIS A 695 -32.31 -10.56 -10.19
C HIS A 695 -31.47 -11.17 -11.34
N ASP A 696 -30.32 -10.58 -11.71
CA ASP A 696 -29.60 -10.91 -12.95
C ASP A 696 -28.20 -11.48 -12.66
N ASN A 697 -28.03 -12.80 -12.71
CA ASN A 697 -26.75 -13.47 -12.44
C ASN A 697 -25.64 -13.19 -13.48
N ARG A 698 -25.96 -12.51 -14.57
CA ARG A 698 -24.97 -11.98 -15.53
C ARG A 698 -24.22 -10.76 -14.98
N ILE A 699 -24.69 -10.20 -13.85
CA ILE A 699 -24.01 -9.16 -13.09
C ILE A 699 -23.80 -9.66 -11.65
N LEU A 700 -22.55 -9.76 -11.22
CA LEU A 700 -22.20 -9.89 -9.81
C LEU A 700 -22.03 -8.47 -9.25
N TYR A 701 -22.86 -8.08 -8.28
CA TYR A 701 -22.65 -6.84 -7.52
C TYR A 701 -21.98 -7.17 -6.18
N MET A 702 -20.91 -6.44 -5.87
CA MET A 702 -20.20 -6.52 -4.59
C MET A 702 -20.01 -5.12 -4.03
N SER A 703 -20.21 -4.89 -2.72
CA SER A 703 -20.11 -3.55 -2.13
C SER A 703 -19.43 -3.56 -0.76
N ILE A 704 -18.42 -2.71 -0.56
CA ILE A 704 -17.72 -2.50 0.72
C ILE A 704 -18.01 -1.07 1.23
N HIS A 705 -18.99 -0.94 2.11
CA HIS A 705 -19.55 0.34 2.54
C HIS A 705 -19.71 0.39 4.07
N ARG A 706 -19.91 1.59 4.61
CA ARG A 706 -20.33 1.78 6.00
C ARG A 706 -21.85 1.62 6.11
N TYR A 707 -22.28 0.95 7.17
CA TYR A 707 -23.67 0.58 7.40
C TYR A 707 -24.19 1.07 8.76
N ASP A 708 -23.33 1.08 9.79
CA ASP A 708 -23.68 1.44 11.18
C ASP A 708 -24.99 0.74 11.65
N ASN A 709 -25.17 -0.56 11.36
CA ASN A 709 -26.39 -1.33 11.63
C ASN A 709 -27.68 -0.79 10.94
N GLY A 710 -27.53 -0.11 9.79
CA GLY A 710 -28.62 0.54 9.05
C GLY A 710 -28.83 2.01 9.42
N LEU A 711 -27.94 2.60 10.23
CA LEU A 711 -27.99 4.01 10.60
C LEU A 711 -27.18 4.93 9.68
N PHE A 712 -26.32 4.39 8.82
CA PHE A 712 -25.63 5.18 7.79
C PHE A 712 -26.46 5.29 6.51
N PHE A 713 -26.23 6.33 5.71
CA PHE A 713 -26.95 6.55 4.44
C PHE A 713 -26.67 5.37 3.46
N PRO A 714 -27.68 4.81 2.77
CA PRO A 714 -29.06 5.30 2.55
C PRO A 714 -30.11 4.77 3.55
N HIS A 715 -29.73 4.46 4.79
CA HIS A 715 -30.60 4.06 5.90
C HIS A 715 -31.48 2.80 5.65
N SER A 716 -31.13 1.98 4.65
CA SER A 716 -31.85 0.74 4.33
C SER A 716 -31.16 -0.50 4.87
N LYS A 717 -31.96 -1.46 5.34
CA LYS A 717 -31.51 -2.83 5.69
C LYS A 717 -31.08 -3.63 4.46
N ASP A 718 -31.42 -3.16 3.26
CA ASP A 718 -30.97 -3.73 1.99
C ASP A 718 -29.44 -3.74 1.86
N ALA A 719 -28.74 -2.84 2.56
CA ALA A 719 -27.27 -2.79 2.61
C ALA A 719 -26.64 -3.91 3.45
N ASN A 720 -27.40 -4.65 4.24
CA ASN A 720 -26.84 -5.69 5.11
C ASN A 720 -26.32 -6.90 4.31
N TYR A 721 -25.40 -7.67 4.90
CA TYR A 721 -24.88 -8.92 4.34
C TYR A 721 -25.97 -9.97 4.03
N THR A 722 -27.14 -9.86 4.66
CA THR A 722 -28.29 -10.74 4.43
C THR A 722 -28.99 -10.53 3.08
N ALA A 723 -28.71 -9.42 2.37
CA ALA A 723 -29.30 -9.11 1.08
C ALA A 723 -28.50 -9.76 -0.06
N VAL A 724 -28.80 -11.03 -0.34
CA VAL A 724 -28.00 -11.90 -1.23
C VAL A 724 -28.45 -11.90 -2.70
N GLY A 725 -29.38 -11.03 -3.11
CA GLY A 725 -30.05 -11.12 -4.41
C GLY A 725 -31.29 -12.02 -4.35
N ALA A 726 -32.00 -12.18 -5.45
CA ALA A 726 -33.21 -13.01 -5.50
C ALA A 726 -33.50 -13.62 -6.88
N GLY A 727 -34.18 -14.77 -6.91
CA GLY A 727 -34.49 -15.46 -8.16
C GLY A 727 -33.21 -16.00 -8.81
N LYS A 728 -32.89 -15.60 -10.05
CA LYS A 728 -31.61 -15.99 -10.67
C LYS A 728 -30.40 -15.30 -10.01
N GLY A 729 -30.56 -14.05 -9.56
CA GLY A 729 -29.52 -13.27 -8.89
C GLY A 729 -29.20 -13.70 -7.46
N GLU A 730 -29.85 -14.74 -6.92
CA GLU A 730 -29.56 -15.22 -5.56
C GLU A 730 -28.12 -15.77 -5.47
N GLY A 731 -27.32 -15.19 -4.57
CA GLY A 731 -25.88 -15.40 -4.43
C GLY A 731 -25.02 -14.34 -5.13
N TYR A 732 -25.56 -13.58 -6.09
CA TYR A 732 -24.83 -12.64 -6.96
C TYR A 732 -24.89 -11.17 -6.48
N ASN A 733 -25.36 -10.94 -5.25
CA ASN A 733 -25.28 -9.65 -4.58
C ASN A 733 -24.55 -9.83 -3.24
N VAL A 734 -23.40 -9.18 -3.03
CA VAL A 734 -22.52 -9.38 -1.87
C VAL A 734 -22.23 -8.06 -1.16
N ASN A 735 -22.82 -7.86 0.01
CA ASN A 735 -22.58 -6.67 0.83
C ASN A 735 -21.58 -6.96 1.95
N VAL A 736 -20.58 -6.09 2.14
CA VAL A 736 -19.63 -6.08 3.26
C VAL A 736 -19.89 -4.83 4.12
N PRO A 737 -20.84 -4.89 5.08
CA PRO A 737 -21.31 -3.72 5.81
C PRO A 737 -20.45 -3.40 7.04
N TRP A 738 -19.75 -2.26 7.06
CA TRP A 738 -19.02 -1.83 8.26
C TRP A 738 -19.95 -1.26 9.34
N ASN A 739 -19.92 -1.87 10.52
CA ASN A 739 -20.76 -1.51 11.66
C ASN A 739 -20.07 -0.53 12.65
N ALA A 740 -18.91 0.03 12.28
CA ALA A 740 -18.19 1.03 13.05
C ALA A 740 -17.47 2.03 12.12
N ARG A 741 -17.17 3.23 12.66
CA ARG A 741 -16.41 4.28 11.98
C ARG A 741 -14.91 4.02 12.01
N GLY A 742 -14.19 4.62 11.06
CA GLY A 742 -12.73 4.69 11.08
C GLY A 742 -12.02 3.46 10.53
N MET A 743 -12.74 2.54 9.86
CA MET A 743 -12.15 1.45 9.08
C MET A 743 -11.16 2.02 8.06
N GLY A 744 -10.03 1.36 7.87
CA GLY A 744 -9.00 1.79 6.93
C GLY A 744 -8.49 0.63 6.09
N ASP A 745 -7.24 0.75 5.68
CA ASP A 745 -6.62 -0.17 4.72
C ASP A 745 -6.57 -1.62 5.23
N VAL A 746 -6.45 -1.82 6.55
CA VAL A 746 -6.44 -3.16 7.17
C VAL A 746 -7.76 -3.88 6.89
N GLU A 747 -8.88 -3.22 7.16
CA GLU A 747 -10.22 -3.77 6.97
C GLU A 747 -10.55 -3.99 5.49
N TYR A 748 -10.23 -3.02 4.63
CA TYR A 748 -10.45 -3.13 3.19
C TYR A 748 -9.58 -4.23 2.55
N MET A 749 -8.31 -4.37 2.94
CA MET A 749 -7.44 -5.48 2.49
C MET A 749 -7.88 -6.84 3.05
N THR A 750 -8.42 -6.89 4.27
CA THR A 750 -9.01 -8.12 4.83
C THR A 750 -10.25 -8.52 4.01
N ALA A 751 -11.17 -7.58 3.73
CA ALA A 751 -12.32 -7.85 2.86
C ALA A 751 -11.88 -8.30 1.45
N PHE A 752 -10.86 -7.68 0.87
CA PHE A 752 -10.34 -8.06 -0.45
C PHE A 752 -9.80 -9.49 -0.49
N THR A 753 -8.98 -9.88 0.48
CA THR A 753 -8.39 -11.23 0.52
C THR A 753 -9.40 -12.31 0.96
N GLN A 754 -10.33 -12.01 1.86
CA GLN A 754 -11.24 -13.00 2.45
C GLN A 754 -12.60 -13.10 1.75
N VAL A 755 -13.01 -12.09 0.96
CA VAL A 755 -14.33 -12.05 0.31
C VAL A 755 -14.22 -11.66 -1.17
N ILE A 756 -13.67 -10.48 -1.50
CA ILE A 756 -13.78 -9.93 -2.86
C ILE A 756 -13.04 -10.78 -3.89
N LEU A 757 -11.74 -11.02 -3.69
CA LEU A 757 -10.94 -11.78 -4.67
C LEU A 757 -11.38 -13.25 -4.75
N PRO A 758 -11.64 -13.99 -3.65
CA PRO A 758 -12.20 -15.34 -3.72
C PRO A 758 -13.48 -15.46 -4.56
N ILE A 759 -14.46 -14.56 -4.36
CA ILE A 759 -15.73 -14.59 -5.11
C ILE A 759 -15.50 -14.13 -6.56
N ALA A 760 -14.73 -13.06 -6.78
CA ALA A 760 -14.48 -12.54 -8.12
C ALA A 760 -13.71 -13.52 -9.02
N TYR A 761 -12.73 -14.25 -8.48
CA TYR A 761 -12.07 -15.34 -9.21
C TYR A 761 -13.03 -16.50 -9.50
N ALA A 762 -13.84 -16.92 -8.52
CA ALA A 762 -14.84 -17.99 -8.71
C ALA A 762 -15.95 -17.60 -9.71
N TYR A 763 -16.27 -16.32 -9.83
CA TYR A 763 -17.21 -15.80 -10.83
C TYR A 763 -16.59 -15.64 -12.23
N ASN A 764 -15.26 -15.51 -12.33
CA ASN A 764 -14.52 -15.36 -13.59
C ASN A 764 -15.14 -14.31 -14.55
N PRO A 765 -15.24 -13.03 -14.15
CA PRO A 765 -15.90 -11.98 -14.94
C PRO A 765 -15.16 -11.70 -16.25
N GLN A 766 -15.93 -11.31 -17.28
CA GLN A 766 -15.39 -10.91 -18.59
C GLN A 766 -15.04 -9.41 -18.65
N LEU A 767 -15.63 -8.61 -17.76
CA LEU A 767 -15.39 -7.18 -17.53
C LEU A 767 -15.56 -6.88 -16.04
N VAL A 768 -14.70 -6.02 -15.49
CA VAL A 768 -14.84 -5.45 -14.13
C VAL A 768 -15.15 -3.96 -14.26
N ILE A 769 -16.26 -3.52 -13.69
CA ILE A 769 -16.63 -2.13 -13.50
C ILE A 769 -16.47 -1.83 -12.01
N VAL A 770 -15.80 -0.73 -11.67
CA VAL A 770 -15.68 -0.29 -10.28
C VAL A 770 -16.49 0.99 -10.09
N SER A 771 -17.48 0.95 -9.19
CA SER A 771 -18.09 2.14 -8.60
C SER A 771 -17.06 2.76 -7.66
N ALA A 772 -16.28 3.69 -8.21
CA ALA A 772 -15.05 4.19 -7.64
C ALA A 772 -15.30 5.44 -6.78
N GLY A 773 -16.03 5.25 -5.67
CA GLY A 773 -16.18 6.25 -4.62
C GLY A 773 -14.89 6.45 -3.83
N PHE A 774 -14.58 7.69 -3.46
CA PHE A 774 -13.36 8.03 -2.70
C PHE A 774 -13.64 8.71 -1.36
N ASP A 775 -14.85 8.56 -0.82
CA ASP A 775 -15.30 9.07 0.48
C ASP A 775 -15.02 8.14 1.65
N ALA A 776 -14.65 6.87 1.41
CA ALA A 776 -14.02 6.05 2.44
C ALA A 776 -12.58 6.50 2.74
N CYS A 777 -12.05 7.45 1.95
CA CYS A 777 -10.69 7.97 2.10
C CYS A 777 -10.49 8.81 3.37
N VAL A 778 -9.28 8.75 3.91
CA VAL A 778 -8.84 9.64 4.99
C VAL A 778 -9.07 11.11 4.61
N GLY A 779 -9.66 11.87 5.55
CA GLY A 779 -9.97 13.29 5.39
C GLY A 779 -11.27 13.59 4.64
N ASP A 780 -12.07 12.60 4.21
CA ASP A 780 -13.38 12.88 3.63
C ASP A 780 -14.41 13.36 4.67
N PRO A 781 -15.23 14.40 4.38
CA PRO A 781 -16.19 14.94 5.34
C PRO A 781 -17.42 14.05 5.62
N LEU A 782 -17.76 13.07 4.77
CA LEU A 782 -18.97 12.26 4.93
C LEU A 782 -18.68 10.85 5.45
N GLY A 783 -17.72 10.14 4.84
CA GLY A 783 -17.53 8.72 5.08
C GLY A 783 -17.00 8.36 6.47
N GLY A 784 -16.08 9.15 7.01
CA GLY A 784 -15.50 8.93 8.33
C GLY A 784 -14.69 7.63 8.46
N CYS A 785 -14.21 7.10 7.32
CA CYS A 785 -13.22 6.02 7.24
C CYS A 785 -11.80 6.61 7.05
N LYS A 786 -10.82 5.73 6.84
CA LYS A 786 -9.38 6.07 6.84
C LYS A 786 -8.61 5.38 5.70
N VAL A 787 -9.26 5.06 4.59
CA VAL A 787 -8.59 4.41 3.45
C VAL A 787 -7.58 5.38 2.82
N THR A 788 -6.37 4.91 2.51
CA THR A 788 -5.31 5.74 1.92
C THR A 788 -5.37 5.73 0.39
N PRO A 789 -4.89 6.79 -0.31
CA PRO A 789 -4.77 6.80 -1.77
C PRO A 789 -3.99 5.60 -2.33
N GLU A 790 -2.96 5.16 -1.61
CA GLU A 790 -2.13 4.01 -1.93
C GLU A 790 -2.93 2.71 -1.86
N CYS A 791 -3.84 2.58 -0.90
CA CYS A 791 -4.74 1.43 -0.77
C CYS A 791 -5.73 1.32 -1.95
N TYR A 792 -6.29 2.44 -2.42
CA TYR A 792 -7.09 2.46 -3.66
C TYR A 792 -6.26 2.02 -4.88
N GLY A 793 -5.01 2.48 -4.99
CA GLY A 793 -4.05 1.99 -5.99
C GLY A 793 -3.83 0.47 -5.89
N ARG A 794 -3.65 -0.06 -4.67
CA ARG A 794 -3.44 -1.49 -4.41
C ARG A 794 -4.67 -2.35 -4.71
N MET A 795 -5.86 -1.92 -4.32
CA MET A 795 -7.13 -2.56 -4.72
C MET A 795 -7.21 -2.65 -6.25
N THR A 796 -6.86 -1.57 -6.95
CA THR A 796 -6.81 -1.54 -8.43
C THR A 796 -5.77 -2.51 -9.00
N GLN A 797 -4.56 -2.62 -8.43
CA GLN A 797 -3.54 -3.58 -8.88
C GLN A 797 -3.99 -5.04 -8.74
N LEU A 798 -4.73 -5.38 -7.68
CA LEU A 798 -5.22 -6.74 -7.45
C LEU A 798 -6.35 -7.10 -8.44
N LEU A 799 -7.24 -6.17 -8.75
CA LEU A 799 -8.33 -6.36 -9.72
C LEU A 799 -7.84 -6.60 -11.15
N ARG A 800 -6.62 -6.16 -11.51
CA ARG A 800 -6.01 -6.46 -12.82
C ARG A 800 -5.76 -7.95 -13.08
N GLY A 801 -5.83 -8.81 -12.05
CA GLY A 801 -5.79 -10.26 -12.21
C GLY A 801 -7.10 -10.87 -12.73
N LEU A 802 -8.17 -10.08 -12.89
CA LEU A 802 -9.48 -10.52 -13.36
C LEU A 802 -9.74 -10.02 -14.80
N ALA A 803 -10.65 -10.67 -15.53
CA ALA A 803 -11.18 -10.19 -16.81
C ALA A 803 -10.13 -9.83 -17.90
N GLY A 804 -8.95 -10.45 -17.91
CA GLY A 804 -7.86 -10.07 -18.82
C GLY A 804 -7.27 -8.68 -18.52
N GLY A 805 -7.47 -8.17 -17.29
CA GLY A 805 -7.17 -6.81 -16.88
C GLY A 805 -8.19 -5.75 -17.34
N ARG A 806 -9.32 -6.14 -17.94
CA ARG A 806 -10.40 -5.24 -18.35
C ARG A 806 -11.16 -4.69 -17.14
N VAL A 807 -10.55 -3.67 -16.52
CA VAL A 807 -11.06 -2.92 -15.38
C VAL A 807 -11.42 -1.51 -15.83
N VAL A 808 -12.65 -1.07 -15.57
CA VAL A 808 -13.16 0.28 -15.84
C VAL A 808 -13.55 0.94 -14.52
N LEU A 809 -12.94 2.09 -14.21
CA LEU A 809 -13.21 2.85 -12.99
C LEU A 809 -14.21 3.98 -13.28
N CYS A 810 -15.38 3.94 -12.66
CA CYS A 810 -16.42 4.98 -12.75
C CYS A 810 -16.42 5.83 -11.48
N LEU A 811 -16.10 7.13 -11.55
CA LEU A 811 -16.14 7.99 -10.36
C LEU A 811 -17.56 8.11 -9.79
N GLU A 812 -17.73 7.73 -8.52
CA GLU A 812 -18.98 7.86 -7.77
C GLU A 812 -18.85 8.99 -6.71
N GLY A 813 -18.87 8.68 -5.41
CA GLY A 813 -18.69 9.63 -4.32
C GLY A 813 -17.24 10.06 -4.04
N GLY A 814 -16.98 10.53 -2.82
CA GLY A 814 -15.73 11.22 -2.47
C GLY A 814 -15.79 12.72 -2.68
N TYR A 815 -15.58 13.48 -1.60
CA TYR A 815 -15.92 14.89 -1.49
C TYR A 815 -14.77 15.77 -0.95
N ASN A 816 -13.77 15.17 -0.29
CA ASN A 816 -12.49 15.86 -0.13
C ASN A 816 -11.75 15.94 -1.47
N ILE A 817 -11.80 17.12 -2.10
CA ILE A 817 -11.21 17.46 -3.39
C ILE A 817 -9.72 17.10 -3.49
N THR A 818 -8.97 17.15 -2.38
CA THR A 818 -7.57 16.73 -2.33
C THR A 818 -7.46 15.20 -2.35
N SER A 819 -8.16 14.50 -1.45
CA SER A 819 -8.15 13.03 -1.35
C SER A 819 -8.53 12.37 -2.66
N ILE A 820 -9.68 12.73 -3.25
CA ILE A 820 -10.17 12.11 -4.49
C ILE A 820 -9.18 12.29 -5.67
N SER A 821 -8.47 13.43 -5.70
CA SER A 821 -7.47 13.70 -6.73
C SER A 821 -6.29 12.72 -6.64
N TYR A 822 -5.82 12.42 -5.43
CA TYR A 822 -4.74 11.45 -5.22
C TYR A 822 -5.23 10.01 -5.43
N CYS A 823 -6.39 9.63 -4.89
CA CYS A 823 -6.91 8.26 -5.04
C CYS A 823 -7.08 7.87 -6.50
N MET A 824 -7.75 8.70 -7.31
CA MET A 824 -7.92 8.41 -8.74
C MET A 824 -6.57 8.39 -9.48
N ALA A 825 -5.62 9.26 -9.13
CA ALA A 825 -4.28 9.22 -9.71
C ALA A 825 -3.53 7.91 -9.37
N MET A 826 -3.65 7.40 -8.14
CA MET A 826 -3.06 6.13 -7.71
C MET A 826 -3.72 4.93 -8.40
N CYS A 827 -5.04 4.97 -8.62
CA CYS A 827 -5.75 3.98 -9.44
C CYS A 827 -5.26 3.98 -10.90
N THR A 828 -5.17 5.15 -11.55
CA THR A 828 -4.65 5.26 -12.93
C THR A 828 -3.20 4.75 -13.03
N LYS A 829 -2.37 5.04 -12.03
CA LYS A 829 -1.00 4.51 -11.93
C LYS A 829 -0.98 2.97 -11.85
N ALA A 830 -1.87 2.36 -11.07
CA ALA A 830 -2.01 0.91 -10.98
C ALA A 830 -2.42 0.25 -12.32
N LEU A 831 -3.35 0.87 -13.06
CA LEU A 831 -3.73 0.42 -14.41
C LEU A 831 -2.55 0.52 -15.40
N LEU A 832 -1.78 1.61 -15.36
CA LEU A 832 -0.54 1.79 -16.13
C LEU A 832 0.60 0.80 -15.73
N GLY A 833 0.45 0.07 -14.61
CA GLY A 833 1.47 -0.82 -14.07
C GLY A 833 2.63 -0.12 -13.37
N ASP A 834 2.44 1.13 -12.95
CA ASP A 834 3.39 1.84 -12.10
C ASP A 834 3.51 1.17 -10.71
N PRO A 835 4.66 1.29 -10.05
CA PRO A 835 4.84 0.79 -8.69
C PRO A 835 3.99 1.59 -7.69
N ILE A 836 3.01 0.92 -7.07
CA ILE A 836 2.28 1.44 -5.91
C ILE A 836 3.08 1.13 -4.64
N TYR A 837 3.79 2.14 -4.14
CA TYR A 837 4.44 2.08 -2.83
C TYR A 837 3.41 2.24 -1.72
N TYR A 838 3.61 1.53 -0.62
CA TYR A 838 2.66 1.45 0.48
C TYR A 838 3.40 1.28 1.80
N HIS A 839 2.96 2.00 2.84
CA HIS A 839 3.55 1.93 4.18
C HIS A 839 2.51 1.47 5.21
N TYR A 840 2.32 0.15 5.27
CA TYR A 840 1.59 -0.50 6.33
C TYR A 840 2.25 -0.27 7.70
N ASP A 841 1.47 -0.22 8.78
CA ASP A 841 1.96 -0.57 10.11
C ASP A 841 1.58 -2.02 10.41
N PRO A 842 2.53 -2.98 10.39
CA PRO A 842 2.27 -4.40 10.65
C PRO A 842 1.63 -4.67 12.02
N LYS A 843 1.63 -3.69 12.93
CA LYS A 843 1.06 -3.82 14.28
C LYS A 843 -0.40 -3.42 14.38
N THR A 844 -1.04 -2.98 13.30
CA THR A 844 -2.47 -2.62 13.32
C THR A 844 -3.31 -3.87 13.04
N PRO A 845 -4.02 -4.44 14.05
CA PRO A 845 -4.93 -5.55 13.80
C PRO A 845 -6.20 -5.06 13.12
N CYS A 846 -6.84 -5.93 12.34
CA CYS A 846 -8.19 -5.69 11.80
C CYS A 846 -9.18 -5.50 12.97
N SER A 847 -10.03 -4.48 12.90
CA SER A 847 -10.94 -4.19 14.01
C SER A 847 -11.98 -5.30 14.22
N TRP A 848 -12.34 -5.59 15.48
CA TRP A 848 -13.32 -6.64 15.80
C TRP A 848 -14.67 -6.45 15.09
N SER A 849 -15.14 -5.20 14.94
CA SER A 849 -16.37 -4.92 14.19
C SER A 849 -16.24 -5.23 12.69
N ALA A 850 -15.06 -5.12 12.10
CA ALA A 850 -14.83 -5.52 10.71
C ALA A 850 -14.68 -7.04 10.57
N ILE A 851 -14.00 -7.68 11.53
CA ILE A 851 -13.88 -9.14 11.65
C ILE A 851 -15.27 -9.79 11.72
N ASP A 852 -16.15 -9.28 12.58
CA ASP A 852 -17.51 -9.82 12.73
C ASP A 852 -18.35 -9.56 11.47
N SER A 853 -18.30 -8.36 10.88
CA SER A 853 -18.94 -8.08 9.59
C SER A 853 -18.46 -9.03 8.47
N ILE A 854 -17.14 -9.21 8.30
CA ILE A 854 -16.57 -10.11 7.28
C ILE A 854 -17.03 -11.56 7.51
N ARG A 855 -17.07 -12.01 8.77
CA ARG A 855 -17.53 -13.36 9.12
C ARG A 855 -19.00 -13.56 8.74
N ASP A 856 -19.86 -12.60 9.06
CA ASP A 856 -21.27 -12.64 8.72
C ASP A 856 -21.50 -12.72 7.19
N VAL A 857 -20.66 -12.04 6.38
CA VAL A 857 -20.65 -12.23 4.91
C VAL A 857 -20.23 -13.64 4.54
N ILE A 858 -19.12 -14.15 5.08
CA ILE A 858 -18.59 -15.48 4.74
C ILE A 858 -19.59 -16.58 5.10
N ASP A 859 -20.16 -16.59 6.31
CA ASP A 859 -21.15 -17.58 6.73
C ASP A 859 -22.46 -17.48 5.92
N THR A 860 -22.82 -16.29 5.45
CA THR A 860 -23.96 -16.08 4.54
C THR A 860 -23.67 -16.56 3.11
N HIS A 861 -22.46 -16.33 2.59
CA HIS A 861 -22.13 -16.55 1.18
C HIS A 861 -21.49 -17.90 0.87
N LYS A 862 -20.89 -18.61 1.84
CA LYS A 862 -20.23 -19.92 1.63
C LYS A 862 -21.17 -21.05 1.16
N LYS A 863 -22.48 -20.86 1.25
CA LYS A 863 -23.47 -21.74 0.58
C LYS A 863 -23.42 -21.62 -0.95
N TYR A 864 -23.27 -20.40 -1.48
CA TYR A 864 -23.18 -20.11 -2.93
C TYR A 864 -21.74 -20.23 -3.45
N TRP A 865 -20.76 -19.70 -2.71
CA TRP A 865 -19.37 -19.55 -3.16
C TRP A 865 -18.43 -20.43 -2.32
N LYS A 866 -18.03 -21.60 -2.83
CA LYS A 866 -17.22 -22.56 -2.04
C LYS A 866 -15.77 -22.12 -1.81
N CYS A 867 -15.28 -21.13 -2.54
CA CYS A 867 -14.02 -20.44 -2.27
C CYS A 867 -13.97 -19.77 -0.88
N LEU A 868 -15.09 -19.67 -0.17
CA LEU A 868 -15.20 -19.10 1.19
C LEU A 868 -15.22 -20.17 2.31
N LYS A 869 -15.06 -21.46 2.00
CA LYS A 869 -15.29 -22.57 2.97
C LYS A 869 -14.23 -22.71 4.09
N PHE A 870 -13.31 -21.75 4.20
CA PHE A 870 -12.12 -21.78 5.05
C PHE A 870 -12.27 -21.01 6.38
N HIS A 871 -13.41 -20.37 6.66
CA HIS A 871 -13.68 -19.81 7.99
C HIS A 871 -14.42 -20.83 8.87
N VAL A 872 -13.71 -21.43 9.82
CA VAL A 872 -14.20 -22.43 10.79
C VAL A 872 -13.42 -22.27 12.11
N ALA A 873 -13.98 -22.72 13.24
CA ALA A 873 -13.30 -22.54 14.52
C ALA A 873 -12.08 -23.48 14.66
N LEU A 874 -10.94 -22.91 15.04
CA LEU A 874 -9.68 -23.61 15.31
C LEU A 874 -9.54 -23.94 16.80
N PRO A 875 -8.63 -24.84 17.23
CA PRO A 875 -8.30 -24.99 18.65
C PRO A 875 -7.81 -23.67 19.27
N ALA A 876 -8.24 -23.39 20.50
CA ALA A 876 -7.70 -22.30 21.33
C ALA A 876 -6.42 -22.74 22.07
N ASP A 877 -6.38 -24.01 22.49
CA ASP A 877 -5.24 -24.64 23.15
C ASP A 877 -4.15 -25.01 22.13
N ASN A 878 -2.88 -25.03 22.53
CA ASN A 878 -1.83 -25.58 21.68
C ASN A 878 -1.89 -27.12 21.63
N VAL A 879 -2.44 -27.66 20.55
CA VAL A 879 -2.46 -29.11 20.26
C VAL A 879 -1.31 -29.60 19.38
N LEU A 880 -0.31 -28.75 19.04
CA LEU A 880 0.90 -29.23 18.36
C LEU A 880 1.89 -29.80 19.37
N GLU A 881 2.32 -31.05 19.14
CA GLU A 881 3.56 -31.55 19.72
C GLU A 881 4.75 -30.69 19.22
N PRO A 882 5.79 -30.48 20.04
CA PRO A 882 7.00 -29.79 19.61
C PRO A 882 7.60 -30.46 18.36
N PRO A 883 8.01 -29.68 17.33
CA PRO A 883 8.63 -30.26 16.14
C PRO A 883 9.90 -31.05 16.53
N LEU A 884 10.12 -32.17 15.85
CA LEU A 884 11.24 -33.07 16.16
C LEU A 884 12.49 -32.65 15.37
N PRO A 885 13.70 -32.72 15.98
CA PRO A 885 14.95 -32.61 15.24
C PRO A 885 15.01 -33.66 14.13
N SER A 886 15.44 -33.23 12.93
CA SER A 886 15.42 -34.02 11.69
C SER A 886 16.66 -33.72 10.84
N ARG A 887 16.92 -34.53 9.81
CA ARG A 887 18.16 -34.43 9.02
C ARG A 887 18.36 -33.02 8.41
N GLY A 888 19.49 -32.39 8.74
CA GLY A 888 19.89 -31.06 8.24
C GLY A 888 19.35 -29.88 9.06
N LEU A 889 18.14 -29.99 9.61
CA LEU A 889 17.51 -28.94 10.41
C LEU A 889 17.84 -29.09 11.90
N VAL A 890 18.96 -28.49 12.31
CA VAL A 890 19.31 -28.35 13.73
C VAL A 890 18.40 -27.29 14.34
N MET A 891 17.38 -27.73 15.08
CA MET A 891 16.65 -26.85 15.98
C MET A 891 17.55 -26.51 17.17
N ASP A 892 17.82 -25.22 17.39
CA ASP A 892 18.32 -24.77 18.69
C ASP A 892 17.31 -25.20 19.76
N GLN A 893 17.73 -26.06 20.69
CA GLN A 893 16.93 -26.30 21.90
C GLN A 893 16.74 -24.96 22.61
N ASP A 894 15.53 -24.70 23.13
CA ASP A 894 15.23 -23.46 23.84
C ASP A 894 16.29 -23.19 24.91
N LEU A 895 17.18 -22.24 24.63
CA LEU A 895 18.21 -21.83 25.56
C LEU A 895 17.51 -21.17 26.75
N GLU A 896 17.39 -21.91 27.85
CA GLU A 896 17.17 -21.32 29.16
C GLU A 896 18.14 -20.14 29.29
N ILE A 897 17.59 -18.93 29.48
CA ILE A 897 18.31 -17.66 29.31
C ILE A 897 19.27 -17.45 30.50
N SER A 898 20.32 -18.25 30.51
CA SER A 898 21.37 -18.37 31.52
C SER A 898 22.43 -17.28 31.33
N SER A 899 21.97 -16.03 31.50
CA SER A 899 22.80 -14.87 31.85
C SER A 899 24.06 -14.63 30.99
N CYS A 900 23.87 -14.40 29.68
CA CYS A 900 24.88 -13.79 28.81
C CYS A 900 24.32 -12.52 28.12
N ASN A 901 23.82 -11.58 28.93
CA ASN A 901 23.29 -10.30 28.46
C ASN A 901 23.76 -9.10 29.33
N GLU A 902 25.06 -9.06 29.59
CA GLU A 902 25.84 -7.83 29.80
C GLU A 902 26.78 -7.77 28.57
N ASP A 903 26.70 -6.81 27.63
CA ASP A 903 26.19 -5.44 27.71
C ASP A 903 25.13 -5.07 26.63
N MET A 904 23.86 -4.86 27.04
CA MET A 904 23.12 -3.67 26.56
C MET A 904 21.93 -3.30 27.47
N HIS A 905 21.80 -2.00 27.76
CA HIS A 905 20.73 -1.34 28.52
C HIS A 905 20.54 -1.73 30.01
N ASN A 906 21.20 -0.94 30.86
CA ASN A 906 21.19 -1.00 32.32
C ASN A 906 19.77 -0.88 32.92
N LEU A 907 19.33 -1.93 33.64
CA LEU A 907 18.01 -2.07 34.27
C LEU A 907 17.89 -1.33 35.62
N SER A 908 16.65 -1.07 36.07
CA SER A 908 16.37 -0.67 37.46
C SER A 908 15.99 -1.86 38.33
N ALA A 909 16.73 -2.10 39.42
CA ALA A 909 16.40 -3.09 40.47
C ALA A 909 15.03 -2.78 41.14
N LYS A 910 14.18 -3.73 41.54
CA LYS A 910 14.32 -5.04 42.25
C LYS A 910 14.59 -4.96 43.77
N SER A 911 13.55 -5.32 44.55
CA SER A 911 13.58 -6.04 45.85
C SER A 911 12.12 -6.36 46.23
N SER A 912 11.62 -7.61 46.22
CA SER A 912 11.78 -8.71 47.21
C SER A 912 11.31 -8.33 48.63
N ALA A 913 10.47 -9.09 49.36
CA ALA A 913 9.67 -10.31 49.11
C ALA A 913 8.52 -10.35 50.18
N SER A 914 7.78 -11.41 50.55
CA SER A 914 7.79 -12.88 50.31
C SER A 914 6.46 -13.53 50.75
N ASN A 915 6.14 -14.71 50.20
CA ASN A 915 5.38 -15.86 50.76
C ASN A 915 4.12 -15.61 51.64
N LEU A 916 2.96 -16.11 51.20
CA LEU A 916 2.34 -17.31 51.80
C LEU A 916 1.23 -17.90 50.89
N GLU A 917 1.12 -19.23 50.85
CA GLU A 917 -0.08 -19.92 50.34
C GLU A 917 -1.10 -20.12 51.47
N THR A 918 -2.40 -20.11 51.15
CA THR A 918 -3.39 -21.18 51.43
C THR A 918 -4.84 -20.70 51.65
N SER A 919 -5.76 -21.53 51.15
CA SER A 919 -7.08 -21.84 51.72
C SER A 919 -8.33 -20.99 51.41
N LEU A 920 -9.36 -21.74 50.97
CA LEU A 920 -10.77 -21.73 51.37
C LEU A 920 -11.72 -20.58 50.98
N GLU A 921 -12.73 -20.98 50.21
CA GLU A 921 -14.07 -20.39 50.21
C GLU A 921 -14.73 -20.55 51.60
N ALA A 922 -15.36 -19.50 52.14
CA ALA A 922 -16.43 -19.65 53.14
C ALA A 922 -17.27 -18.37 53.35
N SER A 923 -18.58 -18.51 53.16
CA SER A 923 -19.69 -17.91 53.95
C SER A 923 -19.65 -16.44 54.40
N MET A 924 -20.64 -15.69 53.89
CA MET A 924 -21.61 -14.85 54.63
C MET A 924 -21.40 -14.62 56.14
N GLY A 925 -21.55 -13.35 56.58
CA GLY A 925 -22.33 -13.04 57.79
C GLY A 925 -21.93 -11.82 58.64
N ASN A 926 -22.88 -10.88 58.81
CA ASN A 926 -23.07 -9.99 59.99
C ASN A 926 -22.05 -8.86 60.28
N LEU A 927 -22.41 -7.73 60.91
CA LEU A 927 -23.63 -6.90 60.86
C LEU A 927 -23.40 -5.57 61.64
N ASN A 928 -24.15 -4.52 61.27
CA ASN A 928 -24.45 -3.23 61.95
C ASN A 928 -23.86 -1.97 61.26
N ILE A 929 -24.67 -1.15 60.57
CA ILE A 929 -25.69 -0.18 61.07
C ILE A 929 -25.04 1.13 61.59
N GLY A 930 -25.31 2.32 61.03
CA GLY A 930 -26.06 2.63 59.80
C GLY A 930 -26.80 3.98 59.85
N LYS A 931 -27.77 4.14 58.93
CA LYS A 931 -28.69 5.30 58.71
C LYS A 931 -28.00 6.52 58.03
N LYS A 932 -28.67 7.26 57.13
CA LYS A 932 -30.08 7.24 56.71
C LYS A 932 -30.24 7.73 55.25
N CYS A 933 -31.24 7.21 54.52
CA CYS A 933 -31.60 7.66 53.16
C CYS A 933 -32.79 8.65 53.16
N SER A 934 -32.94 9.41 52.07
CA SER A 934 -34.19 9.64 51.29
C SER A 934 -33.75 10.29 49.96
N ASP A 935 -33.99 9.70 48.78
CA ASP A 935 -35.20 9.78 47.93
C ASP A 935 -35.29 11.14 47.16
N GLY A 936 -35.76 11.26 45.91
CA GLY A 936 -36.38 10.28 44.99
C GLY A 936 -36.45 10.81 43.53
N ILE A 937 -37.19 10.11 42.65
CA ILE A 937 -37.11 10.21 41.17
C ILE A 937 -38.20 11.14 40.54
N HIS A 938 -37.87 11.73 39.38
CA HIS A 938 -38.73 12.22 38.26
C HIS A 938 -39.32 13.65 38.20
N CYS A 939 -39.46 14.12 36.93
CA CYS A 939 -40.29 15.17 36.28
C CYS A 939 -40.58 16.53 36.98
N GLY A 940 -40.93 17.61 36.26
CA GLY A 940 -40.98 17.89 34.81
C GLY A 940 -41.89 19.08 34.47
N THR A 941 -41.60 19.81 33.38
CA THR A 941 -42.43 20.84 32.67
C THR A 941 -42.96 22.08 33.43
N ASP A 942 -42.38 23.23 33.06
CA ASP A 942 -43.05 24.45 32.51
C ASP A 942 -43.75 25.54 33.40
N ASP A 943 -43.97 26.69 32.72
CA ASP A 943 -44.80 27.91 32.99
C ASP A 943 -44.33 29.12 33.88
N GLU A 944 -43.76 30.12 33.18
CA GLU A 944 -44.01 31.60 33.12
C GLU A 944 -43.94 32.60 34.31
N ASP A 945 -43.41 33.80 33.98
CA ASP A 945 -43.65 35.21 34.43
C ASP A 945 -43.64 35.63 35.94
N GLU A 946 -43.31 36.87 36.37
CA GLU A 946 -43.38 38.22 35.74
C GLU A 946 -42.14 39.15 35.99
N GLN A 947 -42.08 40.27 35.26
CA GLN A 947 -41.32 41.52 35.52
C GLN A 947 -42.31 42.66 35.87
N PRO A 948 -41.98 43.83 36.52
CA PRO A 948 -40.99 44.81 35.98
C PRO A 948 -40.35 45.91 36.92
N LYS A 949 -39.28 46.59 36.42
CA LYS A 949 -38.92 48.07 36.33
C LYS A 949 -39.32 49.10 37.46
N PRO A 950 -38.71 50.33 37.63
CA PRO A 950 -38.16 51.22 36.56
C PRO A 950 -37.03 52.29 36.83
N SER A 951 -36.43 52.78 35.72
CA SER A 951 -36.10 54.19 35.31
C SER A 951 -35.17 55.21 36.05
N ARG A 952 -34.11 55.64 35.32
CA ARG A 952 -33.72 57.03 34.86
C ARG A 952 -33.17 58.17 35.78
N SER A 953 -31.85 58.44 35.65
CA SER A 953 -31.14 59.67 35.13
C SER A 953 -31.23 61.09 35.77
N THR A 954 -30.27 61.96 35.38
CA THR A 954 -30.08 63.45 35.59
C THR A 954 -29.38 63.90 36.91
N ASP A 955 -28.56 64.97 36.99
CA ASP A 955 -27.80 65.78 36.00
C ASP A 955 -26.64 66.63 36.65
N ASN A 956 -25.86 67.38 35.83
CA ASN A 956 -24.62 68.13 36.14
C ASN A 956 -24.83 69.57 36.73
N PRO A 957 -23.79 70.28 37.26
CA PRO A 957 -23.19 71.43 36.53
C PRO A 957 -21.71 71.85 36.86
N ASP A 958 -21.20 72.88 36.16
CA ASP A 958 -19.77 73.31 36.04
C ASP A 958 -19.24 74.43 36.98
N ALA A 959 -17.90 74.63 36.97
CA ALA A 959 -17.20 75.91 37.26
C ALA A 959 -15.77 76.00 36.64
N ALA A 960 -15.26 77.22 36.38
CA ALA A 960 -13.96 77.54 35.73
C ALA A 960 -12.80 77.83 36.74
N GLY A 961 -11.51 78.06 36.40
CA GLY A 961 -10.74 78.03 35.12
C GLY A 961 -9.54 79.04 35.11
N THR A 962 -8.40 78.72 34.47
CA THR A 962 -7.18 79.58 34.24
C THR A 962 -6.22 78.94 33.17
N SER A 963 -5.07 79.54 32.79
CA SER A 963 -4.95 80.62 31.77
C SER A 963 -3.48 81.02 31.38
N THR A 964 -3.08 80.84 30.10
CA THR A 964 -2.07 81.64 29.31
C THR A 964 -0.55 81.57 29.72
N ASP A 965 0.51 81.81 28.88
CA ASP A 965 0.67 82.24 27.46
C ASP A 965 2.10 81.99 26.83
N LYS A 966 2.29 82.28 25.51
CA LYS A 966 3.50 82.80 24.75
C LYS A 966 4.71 81.95 24.25
N LYS A 967 4.69 81.65 22.92
CA LYS A 967 5.55 82.11 21.77
C LYS A 967 7.13 82.16 21.74
N LEU A 968 7.68 81.44 20.73
CA LEU A 968 8.57 81.85 19.57
C LEU A 968 10.14 81.90 19.55
N THR A 969 10.65 81.61 18.33
CA THR A 969 11.84 82.12 17.54
C THR A 969 13.29 81.55 17.59
N GLU A 970 13.67 80.85 16.51
CA GLU A 970 14.83 80.96 15.55
C GLU A 970 16.32 81.27 15.93
N GLY A 971 17.26 80.72 15.13
CA GLY A 971 18.66 81.19 14.97
C GLY A 971 19.57 80.33 14.03
N VAL A 972 20.36 80.95 13.12
CA VAL A 972 21.27 80.31 12.12
C VAL A 972 22.44 81.26 11.73
N PRO A 973 23.71 80.80 11.52
CA PRO A 973 24.49 81.25 10.33
C PRO A 973 25.70 80.40 9.80
N THR A 974 25.75 80.19 8.47
CA THR A 974 26.93 80.27 7.53
C THR A 974 28.07 79.20 7.41
N SER A 975 28.70 79.18 6.21
CA SER A 975 29.76 78.25 5.67
C SER A 975 31.06 79.05 5.24
N PRO A 976 32.08 78.62 4.41
CA PRO A 976 32.04 77.85 3.12
C PRO A 976 33.27 76.96 2.71
N GLY A 977 33.19 76.20 1.58
CA GLY A 977 34.40 75.64 0.89
C GLY A 977 34.28 74.55 -0.22
N LYS A 978 34.20 74.97 -1.51
CA LYS A 978 34.48 74.25 -2.81
C LYS A 978 34.55 72.68 -2.87
N ARG A 979 33.64 71.96 -3.55
CA ARG A 979 33.53 71.60 -5.03
C ARG A 979 34.49 70.47 -5.52
N PRO A 980 34.13 69.58 -6.51
CA PRO A 980 32.90 69.53 -7.35
C PRO A 980 32.22 68.14 -7.62
N LEU A 981 30.91 68.21 -7.92
CA LEU A 981 30.06 67.40 -8.86
C LEU A 981 30.33 65.90 -9.16
N GLU A 982 29.32 65.06 -8.91
CA GLU A 982 28.95 63.84 -9.67
C GLU A 982 27.41 63.76 -9.87
N GLU A 983 26.91 62.74 -10.57
CA GLU A 983 25.54 62.62 -11.13
C GLU A 983 24.44 62.16 -10.14
N PRO A 984 23.14 62.42 -10.43
CA PRO A 984 22.04 61.95 -9.59
C PRO A 984 21.84 60.43 -9.68
N THR A 985 21.89 59.77 -8.52
CA THR A 985 21.65 58.33 -8.40
C THR A 985 20.19 57.96 -8.69
N LYS A 986 20.00 56.82 -9.35
CA LYS A 986 18.67 56.20 -9.54
C LYS A 986 18.14 55.72 -8.17
N PRO A 987 16.80 55.63 -7.97
CA PRO A 987 16.27 54.91 -6.83
C PRO A 987 16.72 53.44 -6.90
N GLU A 988 17.25 52.93 -5.79
CA GLU A 988 17.57 51.50 -5.66
C GLU A 988 16.27 50.70 -5.63
N LYS A 989 16.20 49.63 -6.43
CA LYS A 989 15.11 48.67 -6.31
C LYS A 989 15.40 47.77 -5.11
N LYS A 990 14.48 47.71 -4.14
CA LYS A 990 14.47 46.61 -3.17
C LYS A 990 14.42 45.27 -3.93
N PRO A 991 15.17 44.24 -3.51
CA PRO A 991 15.11 42.92 -4.14
C PRO A 991 13.72 42.31 -3.95
N THR A 992 13.33 41.38 -4.83
CA THR A 992 12.09 40.62 -4.65
C THR A 992 12.34 39.40 -3.78
N LEU A 993 11.29 38.80 -3.19
CA LEU A 993 11.43 37.58 -2.38
C LEU A 993 12.20 36.47 -3.12
N VAL A 994 12.03 36.36 -4.45
CA VAL A 994 12.74 35.37 -5.28
C VAL A 994 14.24 35.66 -5.35
N ASP A 995 14.61 36.94 -5.43
CA ASP A 995 16.02 37.35 -5.50
C ASP A 995 16.68 37.15 -4.13
N TYR A 996 16.01 37.53 -3.05
CA TYR A 996 16.46 37.29 -1.67
C TYR A 996 16.65 35.79 -1.36
N LEU A 997 15.71 34.93 -1.77
CA LEU A 997 15.83 33.47 -1.59
C LEU A 997 16.95 32.86 -2.47
N ALA A 998 17.24 33.45 -3.63
CA ALA A 998 18.37 33.03 -4.45
C ALA A 998 19.72 33.43 -3.81
N GLU A 999 19.81 34.62 -3.23
CA GLU A 999 21.00 35.11 -2.51
C GLU A 999 21.26 34.34 -1.21
N ASN A 1000 20.21 33.91 -0.50
CA ASN A 1000 20.30 33.13 0.75
C ASN A 1000 20.21 31.60 0.55
N MET A 1001 20.25 31.12 -0.69
CA MET A 1001 20.13 29.70 -1.06
C MET A 1001 21.10 28.79 -0.29
N GLN A 1002 22.30 29.28 0.02
CA GLN A 1002 23.32 28.48 0.71
C GLN A 1002 22.98 28.23 2.19
N SER A 1003 22.43 29.21 2.91
CA SER A 1003 21.95 29.01 4.31
C SER A 1003 20.73 28.08 4.40
N ILE A 1004 19.93 27.98 3.31
CA ILE A 1004 18.87 26.98 3.19
C ILE A 1004 19.47 25.57 3.00
N LEU A 1005 20.50 25.43 2.17
CA LEU A 1005 21.21 24.14 1.97
C LEU A 1005 22.02 23.69 3.18
N GLU A 1006 22.53 24.63 3.98
CA GLU A 1006 23.31 24.36 5.20
C GLU A 1006 22.43 24.14 6.44
N GLY A 1007 21.10 24.27 6.30
CA GLY A 1007 20.12 23.95 7.35
C GLY A 1007 19.92 25.03 8.41
N GLU A 1008 20.43 26.24 8.18
CA GLU A 1008 20.19 27.41 9.04
C GLU A 1008 18.81 28.04 8.78
N MET A 1009 18.17 27.69 7.66
CA MET A 1009 16.79 28.04 7.32
C MET A 1009 16.00 26.80 6.89
N PHE A 1010 14.71 26.74 7.26
CA PHE A 1010 13.76 25.75 6.76
C PHE A 1010 12.77 26.41 5.80
N ALA A 1011 12.57 25.82 4.63
CA ALA A 1011 11.63 26.31 3.62
C ALA A 1011 10.38 25.42 3.57
N VAL A 1012 9.25 25.94 4.04
CA VAL A 1012 7.92 25.43 3.65
C VAL A 1012 7.52 26.14 2.36
N VAL A 1013 6.83 25.44 1.45
CA VAL A 1013 6.28 26.05 0.23
C VAL A 1013 4.87 26.55 0.54
N PRO A 1014 4.64 27.87 0.68
CA PRO A 1014 3.29 28.41 0.91
C PRO A 1014 2.45 28.37 -0.36
N LEU A 1015 1.13 28.41 -0.20
CA LEU A 1015 0.22 28.69 -1.30
C LEU A 1015 0.43 30.13 -1.79
N SER A 1016 0.65 30.30 -3.09
CA SER A 1016 0.82 31.62 -3.72
C SER A 1016 -0.48 32.44 -3.80
N TRP A 1017 -1.64 31.78 -3.63
CA TRP A 1017 -2.95 32.39 -3.46
C TRP A 1017 -3.91 31.38 -2.80
N CYS A 1018 -4.92 31.88 -2.07
CA CYS A 1018 -6.09 31.10 -1.66
C CYS A 1018 -7.32 32.04 -1.63
N PRO A 1019 -8.56 31.53 -1.78
CA PRO A 1019 -9.77 32.36 -1.89
C PRO A 1019 -10.06 33.21 -0.64
N HIS A 1020 -9.42 32.91 0.48
CA HIS A 1020 -9.56 33.68 1.71
C HIS A 1020 -8.77 35.01 1.66
N LEU A 1021 -7.79 35.17 0.76
CA LEU A 1021 -7.10 36.45 0.57
C LEU A 1021 -8.05 37.56 0.13
N ASP A 1022 -9.05 37.21 -0.70
CA ASP A 1022 -10.05 38.13 -1.23
C ASP A 1022 -11.01 38.67 -0.15
N SER A 1023 -10.92 38.14 1.09
CA SER A 1023 -11.67 38.61 2.26
C SER A 1023 -10.86 39.53 3.20
N LEU A 1024 -9.62 39.87 2.84
CA LEU A 1024 -8.81 40.84 3.58
C LEU A 1024 -9.13 42.29 3.18
N TYR A 1025 -9.06 43.19 4.15
CA TYR A 1025 -9.15 44.64 3.96
C TYR A 1025 -7.77 45.29 4.15
N THR A 1026 -7.56 46.46 3.54
CA THR A 1026 -6.34 47.27 3.75
C THR A 1026 -6.15 47.56 5.23
N LEU A 1027 -4.92 47.37 5.72
CA LEU A 1027 -4.57 47.57 7.13
C LEU A 1027 -4.65 49.06 7.51
N PRO A 1028 -5.43 49.47 8.54
CA PRO A 1028 -5.49 50.86 8.98
C PRO A 1028 -4.16 51.35 9.56
N GLU A 1029 -3.82 52.63 9.38
CA GLU A 1029 -2.53 53.22 9.80
C GLU A 1029 -2.29 53.15 11.32
N GLU A 1030 -3.37 53.13 12.10
CA GLU A 1030 -3.35 53.02 13.56
C GLU A 1030 -3.03 51.60 14.08
N VAL A 1031 -3.15 50.56 13.25
CA VAL A 1031 -2.95 49.17 13.66
C VAL A 1031 -1.47 48.81 13.64
N LYS A 1032 -0.96 48.25 14.75
CA LYS A 1032 0.42 47.78 14.89
C LYS A 1032 0.49 46.37 15.43
N PHE A 1033 1.24 45.52 14.75
CA PHE A 1033 1.48 44.13 15.13
C PHE A 1033 2.72 44.04 16.03
N GLU A 1034 2.61 44.65 17.23
CA GLU A 1034 3.70 44.75 18.20
C GLU A 1034 4.10 43.38 18.81
N GLN A 1035 5.39 43.24 19.13
CA GLN A 1035 5.93 42.01 19.71
C GLN A 1035 5.60 41.91 21.20
N GLY A 1036 5.31 40.70 21.69
CA GLY A 1036 4.98 40.46 23.10
C GLY A 1036 3.62 41.00 23.54
N VAL A 1037 2.77 41.44 22.61
CA VAL A 1037 1.34 41.69 22.87
C VAL A 1037 0.72 40.43 23.44
N LYS A 1038 -0.12 40.58 24.47
CA LYS A 1038 -0.74 39.46 25.18
C LYS A 1038 -1.87 38.81 24.39
N CYS A 1039 -2.05 37.51 24.61
CA CYS A 1039 -3.24 36.77 24.20
C CYS A 1039 -4.45 37.29 24.98
N VAL A 1040 -5.49 37.75 24.26
CA VAL A 1040 -6.69 38.37 24.85
C VAL A 1040 -7.37 37.50 25.93
N ASP A 1041 -7.39 36.18 25.77
CA ASP A 1041 -8.10 35.27 26.69
C ASP A 1041 -7.26 34.74 27.87
N CYS A 1042 -5.92 34.83 27.84
CA CYS A 1042 -5.08 34.12 28.82
C CYS A 1042 -3.72 34.75 29.16
N ASP A 1043 -3.51 36.04 28.87
CA ASP A 1043 -2.32 36.83 29.22
C ASP A 1043 -0.96 36.33 28.66
N HIS A 1044 -0.90 35.19 27.97
CA HIS A 1044 0.32 34.60 27.38
C HIS A 1044 0.95 35.56 26.36
N THR A 1045 2.28 35.58 26.24
CA THR A 1045 3.03 36.53 25.38
C THR A 1045 3.93 35.87 24.32
N GLU A 1046 4.27 34.60 24.49
CA GLU A 1046 5.02 33.80 23.52
C GLU A 1046 4.05 33.08 22.56
N GLU A 1047 4.46 32.83 21.31
CA GLU A 1047 3.65 32.11 20.30
C GLU A 1047 2.23 32.69 20.11
N ASN A 1048 2.14 34.02 20.04
CA ASN A 1048 0.92 34.75 19.74
C ASN A 1048 0.80 35.10 18.25
N TRP A 1049 -0.40 34.95 17.74
CA TRP A 1049 -0.78 35.23 16.36
C TRP A 1049 -1.81 36.37 16.34
N VAL A 1050 -1.89 37.10 15.23
CA VAL A 1050 -2.86 38.19 15.00
C VAL A 1050 -3.83 37.78 13.90
N CYS A 1051 -5.12 37.99 14.13
CA CYS A 1051 -6.14 37.79 13.11
C CYS A 1051 -6.06 38.90 12.04
N LEU A 1052 -5.90 38.56 10.77
CA LEU A 1052 -5.78 39.57 9.70
C LEU A 1052 -7.11 40.22 9.30
N HIS A 1053 -8.24 39.68 9.76
CA HIS A 1053 -9.58 40.23 9.53
C HIS A 1053 -10.02 41.27 10.57
N CYS A 1054 -9.57 41.16 11.82
CA CYS A 1054 -10.03 42.03 12.92
C CYS A 1054 -8.99 42.31 14.02
N TYR A 1055 -7.72 41.96 13.78
CA TYR A 1055 -6.53 42.41 14.52
C TYR A 1055 -6.43 42.02 16.00
N ILE A 1056 -7.33 41.15 16.49
CA ILE A 1056 -7.20 40.48 17.81
C ILE A 1056 -5.90 39.65 17.83
N THR A 1057 -5.17 39.75 18.94
CA THR A 1057 -4.00 38.91 19.24
C THR A 1057 -4.40 37.78 20.18
N ALA A 1058 -4.13 36.54 19.79
CA ALA A 1058 -4.43 35.35 20.58
C ALA A 1058 -3.35 34.27 20.38
N CYS A 1059 -3.17 33.40 21.38
CA CYS A 1059 -2.12 32.38 21.35
C CYS A 1059 -2.42 31.27 20.33
N ALA A 1060 -1.37 30.75 19.70
CA ALA A 1060 -1.45 29.74 18.65
C ALA A 1060 -2.05 28.40 19.10
N ARG A 1061 -2.38 27.54 18.12
CA ARG A 1061 -2.87 26.17 18.33
C ARG A 1061 -1.90 25.26 19.12
N SER A 1062 -0.63 25.63 19.16
CA SER A 1062 0.45 24.99 19.94
C SER A 1062 0.52 25.41 21.42
N VAL A 1063 -0.22 26.45 21.84
CA VAL A 1063 -0.17 27.03 23.20
C VAL A 1063 -1.43 26.65 23.99
N ASN A 1064 -2.51 27.43 23.86
CA ASN A 1064 -3.85 27.11 24.39
C ASN A 1064 -4.93 27.15 23.30
N GLY A 1065 -4.58 27.44 22.05
CA GLY A 1065 -5.51 27.40 20.92
C GLY A 1065 -6.54 28.53 20.82
N HIS A 1066 -6.40 29.61 21.57
CA HIS A 1066 -7.33 30.74 21.51
C HIS A 1066 -7.47 31.36 20.10
N MET A 1067 -6.41 31.40 19.28
CA MET A 1067 -6.56 31.82 17.88
C MET A 1067 -7.35 30.82 17.02
N GLN A 1068 -7.27 29.52 17.32
CA GLN A 1068 -8.11 28.50 16.68
C GLN A 1068 -9.58 28.65 17.12
N ALA A 1069 -9.82 28.90 18.41
CA ALA A 1069 -11.16 29.16 18.95
C ALA A 1069 -11.77 30.43 18.36
N HIS A 1070 -10.98 31.50 18.21
CA HIS A 1070 -11.38 32.72 17.50
C HIS A 1070 -11.82 32.43 16.06
N PHE A 1071 -11.03 31.67 15.30
CA PHE A 1071 -11.41 31.24 13.95
C PHE A 1071 -12.72 30.44 13.96
N THR A 1072 -12.87 29.43 14.83
CA THR A 1072 -14.10 28.64 14.97
C THR A 1072 -15.33 29.50 15.32
N ALA A 1073 -15.15 30.59 16.08
CA ALA A 1073 -16.22 31.49 16.50
C ALA A 1073 -16.56 32.60 15.47
N THR A 1074 -15.69 32.88 14.50
CA THR A 1074 -15.82 34.05 13.59
C THR A 1074 -15.70 33.76 12.10
N GLY A 1075 -15.15 32.60 11.72
CA GLY A 1075 -14.81 32.27 10.33
C GLY A 1075 -13.58 33.00 9.78
N HIS A 1076 -12.89 33.82 10.57
CA HIS A 1076 -11.72 34.59 10.12
C HIS A 1076 -10.53 33.69 9.76
N ALA A 1077 -10.41 33.39 8.48
CA ALA A 1077 -9.58 32.31 7.99
C ALA A 1077 -8.07 32.59 8.00
N LEU A 1078 -7.62 33.84 8.10
CA LEU A 1078 -6.21 34.23 7.90
C LEU A 1078 -5.61 34.88 9.15
N VAL A 1079 -4.47 34.33 9.57
CA VAL A 1079 -3.80 34.70 10.83
C VAL A 1079 -2.29 34.83 10.59
N LEU A 1080 -1.67 35.86 11.16
CA LEU A 1080 -0.23 36.16 11.05
C LEU A 1080 0.47 35.83 12.36
N SER A 1081 1.55 35.06 12.29
CA SER A 1081 2.41 34.74 13.43
C SER A 1081 3.33 35.91 13.77
N LEU A 1082 3.30 36.39 15.02
CA LEU A 1082 4.24 37.43 15.47
C LEU A 1082 5.67 36.90 15.62
N VAL A 1083 5.85 35.57 15.74
CA VAL A 1083 7.15 34.94 16.03
C VAL A 1083 8.04 34.88 14.79
N ASP A 1084 7.50 34.39 13.67
CA ASP A 1084 8.24 34.12 12.42
C ASP A 1084 7.70 34.89 11.20
N LEU A 1085 6.66 35.71 11.37
CA LEU A 1085 5.99 36.49 10.32
C LEU A 1085 5.37 35.65 9.19
N SER A 1086 5.14 34.36 9.46
CA SER A 1086 4.37 33.48 8.60
C SER A 1086 2.87 33.86 8.64
N VAL A 1087 2.15 33.57 7.55
CA VAL A 1087 0.69 33.71 7.49
C VAL A 1087 0.09 32.35 7.23
N TRP A 1088 -0.86 31.96 8.08
CA TRP A 1088 -1.55 30.67 8.05
C TRP A 1088 -3.01 30.86 7.65
N CYS A 1089 -3.53 29.93 6.85
CA CYS A 1089 -4.95 29.86 6.52
C CYS A 1089 -5.62 28.67 7.22
N ASN A 1090 -6.47 28.95 8.19
CA ASN A 1090 -7.18 27.94 9.00
C ASN A 1090 -8.19 27.09 8.20
N VAL A 1091 -8.66 27.57 7.04
CA VAL A 1091 -9.58 26.82 6.17
C VAL A 1091 -8.84 25.97 5.13
N CYS A 1092 -7.66 26.43 4.67
CA CYS A 1092 -6.83 25.69 3.73
C CYS A 1092 -5.79 24.77 4.41
N ASP A 1093 -5.73 24.80 5.76
CA ASP A 1093 -4.71 24.16 6.62
C ASP A 1093 -3.27 24.29 6.08
N ALA A 1094 -2.93 25.49 5.58
CA ALA A 1094 -1.68 25.76 4.88
C ALA A 1094 -1.15 27.18 5.13
N TYR A 1095 0.17 27.35 4.99
CA TYR A 1095 0.79 28.68 4.91
C TYR A 1095 0.47 29.35 3.56
N VAL A 1096 0.36 30.67 3.57
CA VAL A 1096 0.03 31.49 2.38
C VAL A 1096 1.05 32.62 2.25
N ASP A 1097 1.51 32.88 1.03
CA ASP A 1097 2.40 34.00 0.72
C ASP A 1097 1.98 34.65 -0.61
N ASN A 1098 1.59 35.92 -0.55
CA ASN A 1098 0.98 36.65 -1.65
C ASN A 1098 1.23 38.15 -1.46
N SER A 1099 1.24 38.94 -2.55
CA SER A 1099 1.45 40.39 -2.49
C SER A 1099 0.43 41.13 -1.61
N LEU A 1100 -0.82 40.63 -1.50
CA LEU A 1100 -1.84 41.19 -0.61
C LEU A 1100 -1.50 41.07 0.89
N LEU A 1101 -0.51 40.24 1.25
CA LEU A 1101 -0.03 40.09 2.63
C LEU A 1101 1.15 41.02 2.95
N TYR A 1102 1.65 41.81 1.98
CA TYR A 1102 2.87 42.62 2.18
C TYR A 1102 2.73 43.61 3.33
N ASP A 1103 1.66 44.41 3.37
CA ASP A 1103 1.50 45.44 4.41
C ASP A 1103 1.35 44.85 5.80
N ALA A 1104 0.64 43.72 5.93
CA ALA A 1104 0.52 43.00 7.19
C ALA A 1104 1.87 42.45 7.68
N LYS A 1105 2.62 41.80 6.78
CA LYS A 1105 3.95 41.25 7.10
C LYS A 1105 4.97 42.36 7.37
N ASN A 1106 4.94 43.47 6.61
CA ASN A 1106 5.84 44.60 6.78
C ASN A 1106 5.48 45.48 8.00
N ASN A 1107 4.20 45.52 8.42
CA ASN A 1107 3.80 46.11 9.70
C ASN A 1107 4.42 45.33 10.86
N ALA A 1108 4.23 44.00 10.89
CA ALA A 1108 4.82 43.14 11.92
C ALA A 1108 6.36 43.15 11.88
N HIS A 1109 6.98 43.18 10.69
CA HIS A 1109 8.43 43.30 10.53
C HIS A 1109 8.97 44.61 11.14
N ARG A 1110 8.38 45.75 10.80
CA ARG A 1110 8.75 47.05 11.38
C ARG A 1110 8.55 47.09 12.89
N CYS A 1111 7.47 46.50 13.40
CA CYS A 1111 7.23 46.41 14.84
C CYS A 1111 8.17 45.43 15.57
N LYS A 1112 8.86 44.53 14.85
CA LYS A 1112 9.77 43.51 15.39
C LYS A 1112 11.25 43.89 15.28
N PHE A 1113 11.65 44.52 14.19
CA PHE A 1113 13.05 44.81 13.84
C PHE A 1113 13.37 46.31 13.69
N GLY A 1114 12.35 47.18 13.60
CA GLY A 1114 12.52 48.62 13.44
C GLY A 1114 12.72 49.10 11.99
N GLU A 1115 12.74 48.17 11.02
CA GLU A 1115 12.97 48.43 9.60
C GLU A 1115 11.94 47.72 8.71
N ASP A 1116 11.78 48.18 7.46
CA ASP A 1116 10.97 47.46 6.46
C ASP A 1116 11.53 46.05 6.19
N MET A 1117 10.69 45.14 5.68
CA MET A 1117 11.14 43.88 5.12
C MET A 1117 12.23 44.09 4.05
N PRO A 1118 13.31 43.26 4.03
CA PRO A 1118 14.41 43.41 3.07
C PRO A 1118 13.98 43.22 1.60
N TRP A 1119 12.85 42.55 1.36
CA TRP A 1119 12.32 42.23 0.04
C TRP A 1119 10.88 42.71 -0.15
N CYS A 1120 10.45 42.85 -1.41
CA CYS A 1120 9.07 43.12 -1.80
C CYS A 1120 8.53 42.09 -2.82
N TYR A 1121 7.30 42.30 -3.30
CA TYR A 1121 6.69 41.50 -4.37
C TYR A 1121 6.78 42.22 -5.73
N LYS A 1122 6.74 41.47 -6.83
CA LYS A 1122 6.86 42.00 -8.21
C LYS A 1122 5.67 42.87 -8.66
N THR A 1123 4.59 42.86 -7.90
CA THR A 1123 3.30 43.51 -8.18
C THR A 1123 2.83 44.34 -6.98
N ASP A 1124 3.77 44.94 -6.24
CA ASP A 1124 3.46 45.84 -5.13
C ASP A 1124 2.64 47.03 -5.63
N ILE A 1125 1.41 47.14 -5.12
CA ILE A 1125 0.39 48.10 -5.57
C ILE A 1125 0.75 49.53 -5.09
N HIS A 1126 1.62 49.64 -4.09
CA HIS A 1126 2.02 50.90 -3.47
C HIS A 1126 3.34 51.48 -4.02
N MET A 1127 3.88 50.95 -5.12
CA MET A 1127 5.08 51.44 -5.82
C MET A 1127 4.81 52.05 -7.23
N GLN A 1128 3.70 52.78 -7.40
CA GLN A 1128 3.42 53.61 -8.59
C GLN A 1128 3.22 55.09 -8.23
#